data_AF-A0A3P6TRJ9-F1
#
_entry.id   AF-A0A3P6TRJ9-F1
#
_cell.length_a   1.000
_cell.length_b   1.000
_cell.length_c   1.000
_cell.angle_alpha   90.00
_cell.angle_beta   90.00
_cell.angle_gamma   90.00
#
_symmetry.space_group_name_H-M   'P 1'
#
loop_
_entity.id
_entity.type
_entity.pdbx_description
1 polymer ?
#
loop_
_entity_poly.entity_id
_entity_poly.type
_entity_poly.pdbx_seq_one_letter_code
_entity_poly.pdbx_strand_id
1 'polypeptide(L)'
;MDGLRAVIWIGTVGYLLVDGQNDEPTRPTNLWHEESDDRSSAQLRNNDVLVQLSIGDLVGRKVTVNNVPWTPDRDPVEQIHKDWTYFDPNPVSPSNNITVVTFLGIPYAEPPVLQRRFKPPQILTELPGKNPFLAIRHPPSCAQNVEARSAFFVNDHYRFHISEDCLYLNIFTPDVSYGGRPVIIFLHGGNFQVGSSNEWPGHILSSRGIVVVTVNYRLGVFGFLSFGDANAGNYGLEDQRTAMQFVQDHIASFGGDPRQVTIVGHDAGAVSVGLHMLSPFSKNLFQAGVAMSGAEISYHSTIGKPALAFNNAMKLGRYLGCTQSMAKHVWDCILTRSTSDIIQAVQTIPVEYNRYLFVPHVDGRFIPAHPMVLLNSVPTSIIKYPSGIPYLTGFNKEDGSEIIFENRLMRDFNDSVIIDREYVKNYVLEYAFRHNYTTNREAITEAIIDRYTYWPDTSDERAVRREFIHMTTDAYYVAPISLSAYLHSLAGSRVFMYVNNYEFGRGSNKRFLPNWMTVCHDCDLYLLFGFPFMPKDLLPKRFESISWTDADRNASQLLTSIFRQFAMYKNPNIPTDSSWLAFEPRRHWYLNFNYSLYSDLTKPGTLERDYRWESVSFWNIYIPSLVQYMTTTFPSIEVKIRKELMMYQVTLGVVVCLLLVILVLMCLFAYQLFERNPKRIAKEVSRRRLILDVNRQFSRQSSQELCL
;
A
#
# COMPACT_ATOMS: atom_id res chain seq x y z
N MET A 1 -34.32 37.15 -22.74
CA MET A 1 -34.71 36.15 -21.71
C MET A 1 -34.00 34.88 -22.11
N ASP A 2 -32.76 34.83 -21.68
CA ASP A 2 -31.67 34.13 -22.33
C ASP A 2 -31.31 32.87 -21.56
N GLY A 3 -31.30 31.74 -22.28
CA GLY A 3 -30.73 30.49 -21.81
C GLY A 3 -29.21 30.53 -21.96
N LEU A 4 -28.49 30.42 -20.85
CA LEU A 4 -27.06 30.17 -20.87
C LEU A 4 -26.78 28.67 -20.70
N ARG A 5 -26.40 28.07 -21.82
CA ARG A 5 -25.68 26.79 -21.89
C ARG A 5 -24.26 27.02 -21.35
N ALA A 6 -23.86 26.31 -20.30
CA ALA A 6 -22.45 26.21 -19.91
C ALA A 6 -21.78 25.14 -20.78
N VAL A 7 -20.79 25.59 -21.56
CA VAL A 7 -20.00 24.81 -22.50
C VAL A 7 -19.00 23.93 -21.73
N ILE A 8 -19.13 22.61 -21.87
CA ILE A 8 -18.10 21.65 -21.47
C ILE A 8 -17.05 21.65 -22.59
N TRP A 9 -15.86 22.17 -22.29
CA TRP A 9 -14.70 22.09 -23.18
C TRP A 9 -14.14 20.65 -23.13
N ILE A 10 -14.53 19.82 -24.11
CA ILE A 10 -13.82 18.59 -24.44
C ILE A 10 -12.69 19.00 -25.38
N GLY A 11 -11.52 19.28 -24.80
CA GLY A 11 -10.29 19.47 -25.55
C GLY A 11 -9.75 18.12 -26.00
N THR A 12 -10.15 17.66 -27.19
CA THR A 12 -9.39 16.68 -27.98
C THR A 12 -8.08 17.35 -28.42
N VAL A 13 -7.01 17.15 -27.64
CA VAL A 13 -5.65 17.36 -28.15
C VAL A 13 -5.25 16.07 -28.84
N GLY A 14 -5.24 16.11 -30.17
CA GLY A 14 -4.71 15.05 -31.01
C GLY A 14 -3.26 14.77 -30.63
N TYR A 15 -2.97 13.51 -30.34
CA TYR A 15 -1.61 13.01 -30.18
C TYR A 15 -0.90 13.12 -31.52
N LEU A 16 -0.01 14.11 -31.65
CA LEU A 16 1.11 14.00 -32.57
C LEU A 16 2.09 13.00 -31.96
N LEU A 17 2.07 11.78 -32.48
CA LEU A 17 3.17 10.85 -32.39
C LEU A 17 4.38 11.52 -33.03
N VAL A 18 5.23 12.13 -32.20
CA VAL A 18 6.60 12.43 -32.62
C VAL A 18 7.33 11.10 -32.55
N ASP A 19 7.37 10.44 -33.70
CA ASP A 19 8.23 9.31 -34.02
C ASP A 19 9.67 9.84 -34.02
N GLY A 20 10.24 9.93 -32.82
CA GLY A 20 11.65 10.19 -32.59
C GLY A 20 12.27 8.90 -32.10
N GLN A 21 12.73 8.06 -33.03
CA GLN A 21 13.75 7.04 -32.79
C GLN A 21 15.01 7.72 -32.26
N ASN A 22 15.02 8.05 -30.97
CA ASN A 22 16.24 8.03 -30.19
C ASN A 22 16.23 6.67 -29.53
N ASP A 23 16.96 5.72 -30.12
CA ASP A 23 17.25 4.45 -29.45
C ASP A 23 17.76 4.78 -28.04
N GLU A 24 16.92 4.50 -27.02
CA GLU A 24 17.38 4.58 -25.65
C GLU A 24 18.61 3.66 -25.55
N PRO A 25 19.75 4.14 -25.03
CA PRO A 25 21.00 3.42 -25.15
C PRO A 25 20.87 2.02 -24.55
N THR A 26 20.96 1.01 -25.41
CA THR A 26 21.04 -0.39 -25.00
C THR A 26 22.39 -0.64 -24.34
N ARG A 27 22.33 -0.90 -23.03
CA ARG A 27 23.22 -1.65 -22.14
C ARG A 27 24.74 -1.72 -22.46
N PRO A 28 25.61 -1.38 -21.50
CA PRO A 28 26.91 -2.06 -21.34
C PRO A 28 26.68 -3.43 -20.67
N THR A 29 27.16 -4.51 -21.27
CA THR A 29 27.02 -5.92 -20.82
C THR A 29 27.52 -6.23 -19.40
N ASN A 30 28.19 -5.30 -18.73
CA ASN A 30 29.02 -5.54 -17.54
C ASN A 30 28.41 -5.08 -16.20
N LEU A 31 27.12 -4.77 -16.12
CA LEU A 31 26.50 -4.31 -14.86
C LEU A 31 25.94 -5.42 -13.97
N TRP A 32 25.85 -6.65 -14.46
CA TRP A 32 25.58 -7.78 -13.58
C TRP A 32 26.87 -8.14 -12.86
N HIS A 33 26.81 -8.29 -11.54
CA HIS A 33 27.92 -8.80 -10.75
C HIS A 33 28.26 -10.22 -11.22
N GLU A 34 29.20 -10.34 -12.17
CA GLU A 34 29.98 -11.56 -12.39
C GLU A 34 30.92 -11.71 -11.17
N GLU A 35 30.40 -12.16 -10.03
CA GLU A 35 31.24 -12.94 -9.14
C GLU A 35 31.52 -14.27 -9.84
N SER A 36 32.67 -14.29 -10.51
CA SER A 36 33.28 -15.38 -11.25
C SER A 36 32.99 -16.77 -10.69
N ASP A 37 31.92 -17.41 -11.17
CA ASP A 37 31.93 -18.86 -11.37
C ASP A 37 32.34 -19.03 -12.83
N ASP A 38 33.66 -19.08 -13.06
CA ASP A 38 34.32 -19.19 -14.37
C ASP A 38 34.11 -20.59 -14.97
N ARG A 39 32.84 -21.00 -15.09
CA ARG A 39 32.47 -22.30 -15.65
C ARG A 39 31.98 -22.08 -17.07
N SER A 40 32.88 -22.37 -18.00
CA SER A 40 32.51 -22.67 -19.37
C SER A 40 31.37 -23.71 -19.41
N SER A 41 30.52 -23.57 -20.41
CA SER A 41 29.26 -24.25 -20.71
C SER A 41 29.29 -25.80 -20.83
N ALA A 42 30.24 -26.50 -20.20
CA ALA A 42 30.56 -27.88 -20.57
C ALA A 42 30.06 -28.99 -19.62
N GLN A 43 29.50 -28.71 -18.44
CA GLN A 43 28.92 -29.80 -17.62
C GLN A 43 27.90 -29.28 -16.59
N LEU A 44 26.60 -29.38 -16.94
CA LEU A 44 25.51 -29.31 -15.97
C LEU A 44 25.71 -30.40 -14.91
N ARG A 45 25.50 -30.08 -13.64
CA ARG A 45 25.55 -31.08 -12.56
C ARG A 45 24.32 -32.00 -12.66
N ASN A 46 24.40 -33.20 -12.09
CA ASN A 46 23.26 -34.14 -12.04
C ASN A 46 21.97 -33.55 -11.44
N ASN A 47 22.08 -32.51 -10.61
CA ASN A 47 20.93 -31.86 -9.96
C ASN A 47 20.46 -30.59 -10.68
N ASP A 48 21.13 -30.17 -11.75
CA ASP A 48 20.76 -28.97 -12.49
C ASP A 48 19.60 -29.30 -13.45
N VAL A 49 18.69 -28.35 -13.66
CA VAL A 49 17.50 -28.49 -14.53
C VAL A 49 17.46 -27.33 -15.51
N LEU A 50 17.47 -27.63 -16.80
CA LEU A 50 17.38 -26.64 -17.87
C LEU A 50 15.91 -26.38 -18.23
N VAL A 51 15.53 -25.11 -18.33
CA VAL A 51 14.22 -24.64 -18.81
C VAL A 51 14.45 -23.62 -19.92
N GLN A 52 13.72 -23.76 -21.02
CA GLN A 52 13.83 -22.85 -22.17
C GLN A 52 12.70 -21.81 -22.13
N LEU A 53 13.07 -20.53 -22.20
CA LEU A 53 12.13 -19.42 -22.35
C LEU A 53 12.28 -18.78 -23.73
N SER A 54 11.30 -17.98 -24.14
CA SER A 54 11.40 -17.18 -25.37
C SER A 54 12.49 -16.12 -25.31
N ILE A 55 12.99 -15.80 -24.11
CA ILE A 55 14.02 -14.79 -23.84
C ILE A 55 15.39 -15.42 -23.51
N GLY A 56 15.54 -16.74 -23.58
CA GLY A 56 16.80 -17.46 -23.32
C GLY A 56 16.64 -18.69 -22.41
N ASP A 57 17.70 -19.47 -22.24
CA ASP A 57 17.67 -20.68 -21.42
C ASP A 57 18.08 -20.38 -19.98
N LEU A 58 17.44 -21.09 -19.03
CA LEU A 58 17.65 -20.97 -17.59
C LEU A 58 18.06 -22.31 -16.99
N VAL A 59 18.98 -22.27 -16.03
CA VAL A 59 19.34 -23.44 -15.21
C VAL A 59 18.92 -23.20 -13.76
N GLY A 60 18.07 -24.10 -13.26
CA GLY A 60 17.68 -24.22 -11.85
C GLY A 60 18.30 -25.45 -11.18
N ARG A 61 17.90 -25.74 -9.94
CA ARG A 61 18.44 -26.84 -9.14
C ARG A 61 17.37 -27.66 -8.43
N LYS A 62 17.56 -28.98 -8.39
CA LYS A 62 16.75 -29.90 -7.58
C LYS A 62 17.12 -29.80 -6.10
N VAL A 63 16.10 -29.65 -5.25
CA VAL A 63 16.18 -29.63 -3.79
C VAL A 63 15.17 -30.63 -3.25
N THR A 64 15.58 -31.50 -2.33
CA THR A 64 14.70 -32.52 -1.75
C THR A 64 14.20 -32.08 -0.38
N VAL A 65 12.89 -32.01 -0.22
CA VAL A 65 12.20 -31.86 1.05
C VAL A 65 11.90 -33.26 1.58
N ASN A 66 12.35 -33.56 2.80
CA ASN A 66 12.22 -34.88 3.39
C ASN A 66 11.12 -34.93 4.45
N ASN A 67 10.56 -36.12 4.68
CA ASN A 67 9.64 -36.43 5.77
C ASN A 67 8.34 -35.59 5.79
N VAL A 68 7.71 -35.40 4.63
CA VAL A 68 6.40 -34.73 4.54
C VAL A 68 5.25 -35.74 4.38
N PRO A 69 4.07 -35.51 4.98
CA PRO A 69 2.94 -36.43 4.94
C PRO A 69 2.11 -36.39 3.65
N TRP A 70 2.54 -35.67 2.62
CA TRP A 70 1.84 -35.54 1.34
C TRP A 70 2.75 -35.92 0.16
N THR A 71 2.17 -35.91 -1.03
CA THR A 71 2.86 -35.92 -2.33
C THR A 71 2.37 -34.72 -3.15
N PRO A 72 3.02 -34.34 -4.26
CA PRO A 72 2.57 -33.21 -5.07
C PRO A 72 1.13 -33.34 -5.57
N ASP A 73 0.65 -34.56 -5.80
CA ASP A 73 -0.67 -34.80 -6.40
C ASP A 73 -1.71 -35.29 -5.39
N ARG A 74 -1.30 -35.61 -4.15
CA ARG A 74 -2.19 -36.18 -3.13
C ARG A 74 -1.86 -35.71 -1.72
N ASP A 75 -2.90 -35.32 -0.99
CA ASP A 75 -2.84 -34.87 0.41
C ASP A 75 -3.73 -35.74 1.31
N PRO A 76 -3.27 -36.17 2.50
CA PRO A 76 -4.09 -36.91 3.44
C PRO A 76 -5.44 -36.25 3.76
N VAL A 77 -5.51 -34.92 3.86
CA VAL A 77 -6.77 -34.24 4.17
C VAL A 77 -7.79 -34.29 3.02
N GLU A 78 -7.35 -34.63 1.82
CA GLU A 78 -8.21 -34.80 0.63
C GLU A 78 -8.71 -36.25 0.48
N GLN A 79 -8.06 -37.22 1.13
CA GLN A 79 -8.37 -38.66 0.97
C GLN A 79 -9.43 -39.19 1.93
N ILE A 80 -9.70 -38.47 3.02
CA ILE A 80 -10.63 -38.93 4.06
C ILE A 80 -12.06 -38.71 3.56
N HIS A 81 -12.76 -39.78 3.17
CA HIS A 81 -14.18 -39.71 2.79
C HIS A 81 -15.09 -39.68 4.03
N LYS A 82 -16.21 -38.95 3.94
CA LYS A 82 -17.18 -38.79 5.05
C LYS A 82 -17.78 -40.11 5.58
N ASP A 83 -17.82 -41.15 4.76
CA ASP A 83 -18.61 -42.34 5.05
C ASP A 83 -17.82 -43.53 5.62
N TRP A 84 -16.50 -43.40 5.88
CA TRP A 84 -15.59 -44.41 6.47
C TRP A 84 -15.63 -45.84 5.86
N THR A 85 -16.40 -46.05 4.79
CA THR A 85 -16.70 -47.35 4.16
C THR A 85 -15.93 -47.57 2.86
N TYR A 86 -15.29 -46.52 2.34
CA TYR A 86 -14.44 -46.59 1.16
C TYR A 86 -12.98 -46.77 1.58
N PHE A 87 -12.43 -47.96 1.32
CA PHE A 87 -11.01 -48.25 1.48
C PHE A 87 -10.26 -47.62 0.31
N ASP A 88 -9.41 -46.61 0.57
CA ASP A 88 -8.44 -46.17 -0.43
C ASP A 88 -7.42 -47.30 -0.65
N PRO A 89 -7.39 -47.95 -1.83
CA PRO A 89 -6.49 -49.06 -2.07
C PRO A 89 -5.01 -48.66 -2.02
N ASN A 90 -4.70 -47.36 -2.08
CA ASN A 90 -3.34 -46.84 -2.08
C ASN A 90 -3.25 -45.59 -1.17
N PRO A 91 -3.30 -45.71 0.16
CA PRO A 91 -3.16 -44.54 1.03
C PRO A 91 -1.79 -43.86 0.84
N VAL A 92 -1.74 -42.53 0.95
CA VAL A 92 -0.45 -41.82 0.92
C VAL A 92 0.41 -42.21 2.11
N SER A 93 1.69 -42.47 1.86
CA SER A 93 2.65 -42.79 2.92
C SER A 93 2.71 -41.63 3.94
N PRO A 94 2.78 -41.91 5.25
CA PRO A 94 2.91 -40.88 6.28
C PRO A 94 4.19 -40.04 6.18
N SER A 95 5.20 -40.54 5.46
CA SER A 95 6.47 -39.86 5.22
C SER A 95 6.91 -40.04 3.78
N ASN A 96 7.15 -38.93 3.09
CA ASN A 96 7.56 -38.87 1.71
C ASN A 96 8.75 -37.91 1.55
N ASN A 97 9.60 -38.21 0.58
CA ASN A 97 10.66 -37.31 0.13
C ASN A 97 10.27 -36.76 -1.23
N ILE A 98 10.09 -35.44 -1.31
CA ILE A 98 9.63 -34.75 -2.52
C ILE A 98 10.79 -33.91 -3.05
N THR A 99 11.07 -34.04 -4.34
CA THR A 99 12.03 -33.17 -5.02
C THR A 99 11.29 -31.97 -5.61
N VAL A 100 11.76 -30.78 -5.30
CA VAL A 100 11.30 -29.50 -5.87
C VAL A 100 12.44 -28.93 -6.72
N VAL A 101 12.12 -28.37 -7.87
CA VAL A 101 13.07 -27.63 -8.70
C VAL A 101 12.96 -26.15 -8.36
N THR A 102 14.10 -25.52 -8.08
CA THR A 102 14.18 -24.11 -7.72
C THR A 102 14.95 -23.33 -8.79
N PHE A 103 14.43 -22.15 -9.11
CA PHE A 103 15.06 -21.16 -9.96
C PHE A 103 15.12 -19.86 -9.17
N LEU A 104 16.29 -19.50 -8.69
CA LEU A 104 16.50 -18.38 -7.78
C LEU A 104 17.17 -17.23 -8.55
N GLY A 105 16.65 -16.01 -8.39
CA GLY A 105 17.22 -14.80 -8.97
C GLY A 105 17.01 -14.67 -10.48
N ILE A 106 15.81 -15.00 -10.98
CA ILE A 106 15.47 -14.77 -12.40
C ILE A 106 15.12 -13.30 -12.59
N PRO A 107 15.82 -12.55 -13.47
CA PRO A 107 15.45 -11.18 -13.78
C PRO A 107 14.15 -11.16 -14.58
N TYR A 108 13.16 -10.39 -14.14
CA TYR A 108 11.89 -10.23 -14.87
C TYR A 108 11.77 -8.87 -15.58
N ALA A 109 12.69 -7.95 -15.28
CA ALA A 109 12.76 -6.63 -15.87
C ALA A 109 14.22 -6.14 -15.93
N GLU A 110 14.44 -5.11 -16.73
CA GLU A 110 15.72 -4.41 -16.78
C GLU A 110 16.05 -3.71 -15.45
N PRO A 111 17.34 -3.63 -15.04
CA PRO A 111 17.74 -2.97 -13.80
C PRO A 111 17.30 -1.49 -13.76
N PRO A 112 16.60 -1.04 -12.69
CA PRO A 112 16.08 0.33 -12.57
C PRO A 112 17.14 1.30 -12.04
N VAL A 113 18.37 1.21 -12.56
CA VAL A 113 19.53 2.00 -12.14
C VAL A 113 19.76 3.20 -13.06
N LEU A 114 20.58 4.16 -12.62
CA LEU A 114 20.99 5.32 -13.41
C LEU A 114 19.77 6.08 -13.97
N GLN A 115 19.68 6.24 -15.29
CA GLN A 115 18.60 6.96 -15.98
C GLN A 115 17.25 6.20 -15.97
N ARG A 116 17.21 4.94 -15.50
CA ARG A 116 16.00 4.16 -15.27
C ARG A 116 15.49 4.25 -13.82
N ARG A 117 16.27 4.88 -12.93
CA ARG A 117 15.81 5.19 -11.58
C ARG A 117 14.57 6.08 -11.66
N PHE A 118 13.56 5.76 -10.85
CA PHE A 118 12.27 6.46 -10.84
C PHE A 118 11.60 6.52 -12.22
N LYS A 119 11.65 5.41 -12.96
CA LYS A 119 10.86 5.18 -14.17
C LYS A 119 10.11 3.84 -14.09
N PRO A 120 9.05 3.66 -14.89
CA PRO A 120 8.43 2.35 -15.09
C PRO A 120 9.46 1.26 -15.42
N PRO A 121 9.27 0.02 -14.93
CA PRO A 121 10.13 -1.10 -15.29
C PRO A 121 10.06 -1.37 -16.79
N GLN A 122 11.22 -1.68 -17.39
CA GLN A 122 11.29 -2.09 -18.80
C GLN A 122 11.27 -3.62 -18.88
N ILE A 123 10.43 -4.13 -19.78
CA ILE A 123 10.29 -5.57 -20.04
C ILE A 123 11.62 -6.11 -20.59
N LEU A 124 12.02 -7.27 -20.08
CA LEU A 124 13.22 -7.96 -20.52
C LEU A 124 12.99 -8.62 -21.89
N THR A 125 13.86 -8.35 -22.87
CA THR A 125 13.80 -8.98 -24.20
C THR A 125 14.72 -10.19 -24.34
N GLU A 126 15.79 -10.24 -23.55
CA GLU A 126 16.75 -11.35 -23.51
C GLU A 126 17.32 -11.49 -22.09
N LEU A 127 17.54 -12.72 -21.64
CA LEU A 127 18.21 -12.99 -20.38
C LEU A 127 19.63 -12.43 -20.39
N PRO A 128 20.10 -11.87 -19.27
CA PRO A 128 21.43 -11.31 -19.22
C PRO A 128 22.54 -12.37 -19.18
N GLY A 129 23.77 -11.95 -19.48
CA GLY A 129 24.96 -12.77 -19.31
C GLY A 129 25.10 -13.88 -20.34
N LYS A 130 25.75 -14.99 -19.95
CA LYS A 130 25.96 -16.15 -20.83
C LYS A 130 24.70 -17.02 -20.83
N ASN A 131 24.32 -17.53 -22.00
CA ASN A 131 23.28 -18.54 -22.14
C ASN A 131 23.89 -19.95 -21.91
N PRO A 132 23.36 -20.79 -21.00
CA PRO A 132 22.19 -20.57 -20.14
C PRO A 132 22.47 -19.70 -18.90
N PHE A 133 21.48 -18.87 -18.52
CA PHE A 133 21.54 -18.08 -17.29
C PHE A 133 21.37 -18.97 -16.06
N LEU A 134 22.25 -18.80 -15.08
CA LEU A 134 22.31 -19.63 -13.88
C LEU A 134 21.42 -19.07 -12.75
N ALA A 135 20.16 -19.50 -12.70
CA ALA A 135 19.19 -19.14 -11.67
C ALA A 135 19.31 -20.03 -10.43
N ILE A 136 20.46 -20.00 -9.76
CA ILE A 136 20.80 -20.91 -8.64
C ILE A 136 21.20 -20.20 -7.34
N ARG A 137 21.08 -18.87 -7.28
CA ARG A 137 21.42 -18.05 -6.11
C ARG A 137 20.34 -17.00 -5.88
N HIS A 138 20.13 -16.65 -4.62
CA HIS A 138 19.21 -15.57 -4.27
C HIS A 138 19.69 -14.22 -4.84
N PRO A 139 18.77 -13.40 -5.39
CA PRO A 139 19.10 -12.07 -5.88
C PRO A 139 19.35 -11.09 -4.72
N PRO A 140 20.01 -9.96 -4.99
CA PRO A 140 20.04 -8.83 -4.05
C PRO A 140 18.63 -8.38 -3.68
N SER A 141 18.42 -7.98 -2.44
CA SER A 141 17.18 -7.31 -2.02
C SER A 141 17.15 -5.87 -2.55
N CYS A 142 15.95 -5.30 -2.74
CA CYS A 142 15.85 -3.91 -3.17
C CYS A 142 16.39 -2.93 -2.13
N ALA A 143 16.93 -1.80 -2.61
CA ALA A 143 17.46 -0.71 -1.80
C ALA A 143 16.49 -0.28 -0.69
N GLN A 144 16.90 -0.48 0.57
CA GLN A 144 16.07 -0.27 1.77
C GLN A 144 16.94 -0.06 3.02
N ASN A 145 16.33 0.42 4.11
CA ASN A 145 17.02 0.45 5.41
C ASN A 145 17.00 -0.93 6.08
N VAL A 146 18.11 -1.67 5.98
CA VAL A 146 18.23 -3.02 6.58
C VAL A 146 18.07 -2.99 8.10
N GLU A 147 18.48 -1.93 8.77
CA GLU A 147 18.36 -1.81 10.24
C GLU A 147 16.92 -1.62 10.73
N ALA A 148 16.00 -1.18 9.85
CA ALA A 148 14.58 -1.02 10.19
C ALA A 148 13.81 -2.34 10.25
N ARG A 149 14.45 -3.47 9.93
CA ARG A 149 13.81 -4.78 9.89
C ARG A 149 13.76 -5.44 11.26
N SER A 150 12.80 -6.35 11.40
CA SER A 150 12.73 -7.28 12.54
C SER A 150 14.05 -8.03 12.69
N ALA A 151 14.53 -8.13 13.93
CA ALA A 151 15.78 -8.81 14.26
C ALA A 151 15.82 -10.26 13.75
N PHE A 152 14.66 -10.94 13.60
CA PHE A 152 14.58 -12.29 13.04
C PHE A 152 15.21 -12.43 11.66
N PHE A 153 15.21 -11.35 10.87
CA PHE A 153 15.71 -11.32 9.51
C PHE A 153 16.99 -10.48 9.35
N VAL A 154 17.54 -9.86 10.40
CA VAL A 154 18.71 -8.96 10.29
C VAL A 154 20.06 -9.72 10.37
N ASN A 155 20.08 -10.92 10.96
CA ASN A 155 21.30 -11.69 11.24
C ASN A 155 21.41 -13.04 10.48
N ASP A 156 20.93 -13.13 9.24
CA ASP A 156 20.98 -14.37 8.46
C ASP A 156 22.37 -14.67 7.84
N HIS A 157 22.61 -15.86 7.27
CA HIS A 157 23.87 -16.23 6.58
C HIS A 157 24.18 -15.36 5.37
N TYR A 158 23.14 -14.78 4.78
CA TYR A 158 23.25 -13.80 3.71
C TYR A 158 23.40 -12.42 4.37
N ARG A 159 24.57 -11.78 4.23
CA ARG A 159 24.60 -10.31 4.34
C ARG A 159 23.50 -9.82 3.41
N PHE A 160 22.48 -9.15 3.94
CA PHE A 160 21.41 -8.54 3.13
C PHE A 160 22.08 -7.58 2.16
N HIS A 161 22.42 -8.10 0.97
CA HIS A 161 23.03 -7.32 -0.07
C HIS A 161 21.88 -6.57 -0.73
N ILE A 162 21.83 -5.28 -0.44
CA ILE A 162 20.85 -4.38 -1.04
C ILE A 162 21.43 -3.80 -2.32
N SER A 163 20.61 -3.73 -3.36
CA SER A 163 20.97 -3.11 -4.64
C SER A 163 19.74 -2.41 -5.22
N GLU A 164 19.96 -1.42 -6.09
CA GLU A 164 18.88 -0.91 -6.95
C GLU A 164 18.62 -1.85 -8.13
N ASP A 165 19.63 -2.62 -8.55
CA ASP A 165 19.42 -3.77 -9.41
C ASP A 165 18.84 -4.93 -8.58
N CYS A 166 17.52 -4.98 -8.50
CA CYS A 166 16.81 -5.90 -7.62
C CYS A 166 15.51 -6.51 -8.21
N LEU A 167 15.20 -6.25 -9.48
CA LEU A 167 13.96 -6.71 -10.14
C LEU A 167 14.06 -8.18 -10.57
N TYR A 168 14.08 -9.05 -9.57
CA TYR A 168 14.20 -10.49 -9.71
C TYR A 168 13.03 -11.21 -9.04
N LEU A 169 12.74 -12.41 -9.50
CA LEU A 169 11.80 -13.35 -8.88
C LEU A 169 12.46 -14.72 -8.69
N ASN A 170 11.88 -15.51 -7.79
CA ASN A 170 12.26 -16.91 -7.60
C ASN A 170 11.06 -17.80 -7.94
N ILE A 171 11.29 -18.95 -8.57
CA ILE A 171 10.28 -19.94 -8.91
C ILE A 171 10.61 -21.27 -8.22
N PHE A 172 9.62 -21.83 -7.54
CA PHE A 172 9.66 -23.16 -6.93
C PHE A 172 8.59 -24.00 -7.62
N THR A 173 8.99 -25.12 -8.22
CA THR A 173 8.06 -26.00 -8.93
C THR A 173 8.31 -27.47 -8.58
N PRO A 174 7.25 -28.29 -8.38
CA PRO A 174 7.43 -29.72 -8.12
C PRO A 174 7.92 -30.47 -9.36
N ASP A 175 7.59 -30.00 -10.58
CA ASP A 175 7.97 -30.63 -11.83
C ASP A 175 7.89 -29.64 -13.00
N VAL A 176 8.86 -29.70 -13.90
CA VAL A 176 8.91 -28.93 -15.16
C VAL A 176 8.42 -29.72 -16.37
N SER A 177 8.24 -31.04 -16.22
CA SER A 177 7.91 -31.98 -17.30
C SER A 177 6.41 -32.03 -17.59
N TYR A 178 5.58 -31.80 -16.58
CA TYR A 178 4.12 -31.80 -16.68
C TYR A 178 3.56 -30.45 -16.28
N GLY A 179 2.75 -29.88 -17.17
CA GLY A 179 2.08 -28.59 -16.98
C GLY A 179 0.74 -28.68 -16.26
N GLY A 180 0.10 -27.52 -16.07
CA GLY A 180 -1.28 -27.42 -15.58
C GLY A 180 -1.43 -27.17 -14.09
N ARG A 181 -0.33 -26.95 -13.35
CA ARG A 181 -0.38 -26.74 -11.91
C ARG A 181 -0.83 -25.30 -11.56
N PRO A 182 -1.60 -25.10 -10.48
CA PRO A 182 -1.94 -23.75 -10.02
C PRO A 182 -0.67 -22.97 -9.66
N VAL A 183 -0.73 -21.66 -9.87
CA VAL A 183 0.41 -20.75 -9.63
C VAL A 183 0.04 -19.80 -8.50
N ILE A 184 0.91 -19.69 -7.50
CA ILE A 184 0.84 -18.66 -6.47
C ILE A 184 1.96 -17.66 -6.72
N ILE A 185 1.61 -16.39 -6.92
CA ILE A 185 2.57 -15.28 -6.92
C ILE A 185 2.49 -14.60 -5.56
N PHE A 186 3.57 -14.65 -4.79
CA PHE A 186 3.68 -14.06 -3.47
C PHE A 186 4.33 -12.67 -3.53
N LEU A 187 3.60 -11.68 -3.03
CA LEU A 187 4.03 -10.30 -2.82
C LEU A 187 4.33 -10.10 -1.33
N HIS A 188 5.60 -9.89 -0.99
CA HIS A 188 6.01 -9.78 0.42
C HIS A 188 5.48 -8.51 1.10
N GLY A 189 5.46 -8.52 2.44
CA GLY A 189 5.09 -7.36 3.27
C GLY A 189 6.26 -6.41 3.53
N GLY A 190 6.15 -5.63 4.61
CA GLY A 190 7.20 -4.72 5.07
C GLY A 190 6.86 -3.25 4.85
N ASN A 191 5.58 -2.90 4.96
CA ASN A 191 5.08 -1.52 4.94
C ASN A 191 5.46 -0.69 3.70
N PHE A 192 5.75 -1.38 2.58
CA PHE A 192 6.40 -0.85 1.38
C PHE A 192 7.81 -0.28 1.59
N GLN A 193 8.37 -0.33 2.79
CA GLN A 193 9.68 0.27 3.13
C GLN A 193 10.82 -0.74 3.09
N VAL A 194 10.53 -1.99 3.47
CA VAL A 194 11.50 -3.08 3.62
C VAL A 194 10.90 -4.40 3.14
N GLY A 195 11.70 -5.46 3.10
CA GLY A 195 11.28 -6.81 2.72
C GLY A 195 12.02 -7.34 1.49
N SER A 196 11.82 -8.63 1.20
CA SER A 196 12.44 -9.35 0.10
C SER A 196 11.75 -10.69 -0.14
N SER A 197 11.72 -11.11 -1.40
CA SER A 197 11.35 -12.46 -1.82
C SER A 197 12.17 -13.58 -1.16
N ASN A 198 13.40 -13.28 -0.71
CA ASN A 198 14.31 -14.26 -0.14
C ASN A 198 13.89 -14.74 1.26
N GLU A 199 13.01 -14.02 1.95
CA GLU A 199 12.55 -14.36 3.31
C GLU A 199 11.58 -15.53 3.34
N TRP A 200 10.96 -15.82 2.20
CA TRP A 200 9.78 -16.66 2.11
C TRP A 200 10.04 -17.85 1.18
N PRO A 201 10.84 -18.84 1.62
CA PRO A 201 11.22 -20.00 0.81
C PRO A 201 10.01 -20.87 0.42
N GLY A 202 9.66 -20.88 -0.86
CA GLY A 202 8.47 -21.57 -1.39
C GLY A 202 8.54 -23.10 -1.47
N HIS A 203 9.61 -23.74 -0.95
CA HIS A 203 9.86 -25.18 -1.10
C HIS A 203 8.71 -26.05 -0.58
N ILE A 204 8.24 -25.80 0.65
CA ILE A 204 7.20 -26.62 1.27
C ILE A 204 5.86 -26.45 0.56
N LEU A 205 5.48 -25.20 0.25
CA LEU A 205 4.24 -24.92 -0.48
C LEU A 205 4.27 -25.55 -1.89
N SER A 206 5.42 -25.49 -2.57
CA SER A 206 5.59 -26.09 -3.90
C SER A 206 5.54 -27.62 -3.88
N SER A 207 6.05 -28.25 -2.81
CA SER A 207 5.97 -29.70 -2.62
C SER A 207 4.53 -30.24 -2.55
N ARG A 208 3.53 -29.36 -2.39
CA ARG A 208 2.09 -29.68 -2.45
C ARG A 208 1.47 -29.56 -3.85
N GLY A 209 2.28 -29.58 -4.91
CA GLY A 209 1.77 -29.56 -6.29
C GLY A 209 1.47 -28.16 -6.84
N ILE A 210 2.03 -27.11 -6.24
CA ILE A 210 1.80 -25.70 -6.63
C ILE A 210 3.10 -25.13 -7.20
N VAL A 211 3.00 -24.30 -8.24
CA VAL A 211 4.13 -23.47 -8.66
C VAL A 211 4.11 -22.17 -7.85
N VAL A 212 5.17 -21.92 -7.09
CA VAL A 212 5.25 -20.74 -6.21
C VAL A 212 6.26 -19.76 -6.79
N VAL A 213 5.86 -18.51 -6.93
CA VAL A 213 6.68 -17.41 -7.44
C VAL A 213 6.80 -16.36 -6.34
N THR A 214 8.01 -16.03 -5.90
CA THR A 214 8.25 -14.95 -4.92
C THR A 214 8.93 -13.79 -5.61
N VAL A 215 8.43 -12.56 -5.43
CA VAL A 215 8.83 -11.40 -6.24
C VAL A 215 9.52 -10.33 -5.38
N ASN A 216 10.68 -9.84 -5.79
CA ASN A 216 11.20 -8.55 -5.30
C ASN A 216 10.59 -7.42 -6.13
N TYR A 217 10.26 -6.30 -5.50
CA TYR A 217 9.81 -5.08 -6.18
C TYR A 217 10.40 -3.85 -5.48
N ARG A 218 10.51 -2.70 -6.17
CA ARG A 218 11.12 -1.50 -5.56
C ARG A 218 10.33 -1.01 -4.35
N LEU A 219 11.06 -0.59 -3.32
CA LEU A 219 10.55 -0.20 -2.01
C LEU A 219 10.83 1.27 -1.70
N GLY A 220 10.11 1.81 -0.73
CA GLY A 220 10.23 3.15 -0.16
C GLY A 220 10.30 4.21 -1.25
N VAL A 221 11.28 5.11 -1.10
CA VAL A 221 11.54 6.17 -2.08
C VAL A 221 11.80 5.64 -3.50
N PHE A 222 12.49 4.50 -3.66
CA PHE A 222 12.81 3.94 -4.98
C PHE A 222 11.56 3.41 -5.70
N GLY A 223 10.58 2.90 -4.95
CA GLY A 223 9.31 2.39 -5.50
C GLY A 223 8.22 3.45 -5.64
N PHE A 224 8.23 4.50 -4.82
CA PHE A 224 7.03 5.31 -4.61
C PHE A 224 7.26 6.84 -4.58
N LEU A 225 8.47 7.32 -4.90
CA LEU A 225 8.70 8.77 -5.05
C LEU A 225 7.86 9.34 -6.21
N SER A 226 7.10 10.40 -5.93
CA SER A 226 6.23 11.07 -6.91
C SER A 226 6.15 12.59 -6.67
N PHE A 227 5.93 13.35 -7.74
CA PHE A 227 5.53 14.76 -7.68
C PHE A 227 4.01 14.97 -7.62
N GLY A 228 3.24 13.91 -7.40
CA GLY A 228 1.79 13.97 -7.44
C GLY A 228 1.24 14.20 -8.85
N ASP A 229 2.03 13.88 -9.87
CA ASP A 229 1.57 13.82 -11.25
C ASP A 229 1.17 12.38 -11.63
N ALA A 230 0.59 12.21 -12.82
CA ALA A 230 0.09 10.92 -13.26
C ALA A 230 1.17 9.99 -13.85
N ASN A 231 2.41 10.44 -13.99
CA ASN A 231 3.46 9.73 -14.72
C ASN A 231 4.62 9.28 -13.81
N ALA A 232 4.69 9.79 -12.58
CA ALA A 232 5.72 9.48 -11.62
C ALA A 232 5.14 8.82 -10.35
N GLY A 233 5.87 7.83 -9.85
CA GLY A 233 5.55 7.04 -8.66
C GLY A 233 4.87 5.73 -9.00
N ASN A 234 4.45 5.00 -7.96
CA ASN A 234 3.87 3.65 -8.07
C ASN A 234 4.75 2.63 -8.82
N TYR A 235 6.03 2.91 -9.02
CA TYR A 235 6.98 2.03 -9.71
C TYR A 235 7.06 0.65 -9.06
N GLY A 236 6.95 0.56 -7.73
CA GLY A 236 6.89 -0.72 -7.02
C GLY A 236 5.66 -1.55 -7.39
N LEU A 237 4.51 -0.95 -7.68
CA LEU A 237 3.33 -1.67 -8.17
C LEU A 237 3.48 -2.05 -9.66
N GLU A 238 4.12 -1.20 -10.44
CA GLU A 238 4.43 -1.51 -11.85
C GLU A 238 5.45 -2.66 -11.96
N ASP A 239 6.39 -2.75 -11.03
CA ASP A 239 7.33 -3.86 -10.89
C ASP A 239 6.58 -5.17 -10.63
N GLN A 240 5.68 -5.19 -9.65
CA GLN A 240 4.83 -6.34 -9.35
C GLN A 240 3.98 -6.74 -10.56
N ARG A 241 3.40 -5.77 -11.28
CA ARG A 241 2.67 -6.01 -12.52
C ARG A 241 3.55 -6.65 -13.59
N THR A 242 4.79 -6.19 -13.74
CA THR A 242 5.73 -6.72 -14.73
C THR A 242 6.15 -8.13 -14.38
N ALA A 243 6.34 -8.45 -13.10
CA ALA A 243 6.54 -9.83 -12.64
C ALA A 243 5.32 -10.72 -12.93
N MET A 244 4.09 -10.21 -12.75
CA MET A 244 2.88 -10.95 -13.14
C MET A 244 2.81 -11.17 -14.67
N GLN A 245 3.23 -10.21 -15.47
CA GLN A 245 3.33 -10.36 -16.92
C GLN A 245 4.37 -11.43 -17.31
N PHE A 246 5.54 -11.43 -16.68
CA PHE A 246 6.54 -12.51 -16.84
C PHE A 246 5.94 -13.89 -16.54
N VAL A 247 5.16 -14.01 -15.46
CA VAL A 247 4.47 -15.26 -15.12
C VAL A 247 3.47 -15.65 -16.21
N GLN A 248 2.67 -14.72 -16.72
CA GLN A 248 1.74 -15.00 -17.82
C GLN A 248 2.45 -15.52 -19.07
N ASP A 249 3.61 -14.94 -19.40
CA ASP A 249 4.34 -15.25 -20.63
C ASP A 249 5.19 -16.54 -20.54
N HIS A 250 5.63 -16.92 -19.33
CA HIS A 250 6.67 -17.94 -19.17
C HIS A 250 6.39 -19.07 -18.18
N ILE A 251 5.38 -18.97 -17.31
CA ILE A 251 5.20 -19.96 -16.22
C ILE A 251 4.87 -21.37 -16.72
N ALA A 252 4.34 -21.49 -17.94
CA ALA A 252 4.09 -22.77 -18.59
C ALA A 252 5.36 -23.62 -18.73
N SER A 253 6.51 -23.00 -19.00
CA SER A 253 7.81 -23.69 -19.08
C SER A 253 8.29 -24.24 -17.73
N PHE A 254 7.68 -23.81 -16.63
CA PHE A 254 7.98 -24.27 -15.26
C PHE A 254 6.90 -25.23 -14.71
N GLY A 255 5.97 -25.70 -15.56
CA GLY A 255 4.89 -26.60 -15.17
C GLY A 255 3.61 -25.92 -14.64
N GLY A 256 3.57 -24.59 -14.61
CA GLY A 256 2.41 -23.81 -14.14
C GLY A 256 1.35 -23.59 -15.21
N ASP A 257 0.11 -23.32 -14.79
CA ASP A 257 -0.98 -22.88 -15.68
C ASP A 257 -1.16 -21.34 -15.57
N PRO A 258 -0.86 -20.56 -16.62
CA PRO A 258 -1.04 -19.09 -16.60
C PRO A 258 -2.52 -18.67 -16.41
N ARG A 259 -3.48 -19.59 -16.59
CA ARG A 259 -4.91 -19.36 -16.36
C ARG A 259 -5.36 -19.69 -14.93
N GLN A 260 -4.47 -20.19 -14.08
CA GLN A 260 -4.74 -20.51 -12.68
C GLN A 260 -3.75 -19.81 -11.74
N VAL A 261 -3.55 -18.52 -11.97
CA VAL A 261 -2.72 -17.63 -11.16
C VAL A 261 -3.55 -17.04 -10.02
N THR A 262 -3.04 -17.20 -8.80
CA THR A 262 -3.52 -16.54 -7.59
C THR A 262 -2.42 -15.62 -7.07
N ILE A 263 -2.72 -14.33 -6.90
CA ILE A 263 -1.80 -13.42 -6.20
C ILE A 263 -2.07 -13.51 -4.70
N VAL A 264 -1.02 -13.67 -3.91
CA VAL A 264 -1.05 -13.76 -2.45
C VAL A 264 -0.14 -12.67 -1.91
N GLY A 265 -0.63 -11.87 -0.98
CA GLY A 265 0.15 -10.81 -0.36
C GLY A 265 -0.04 -10.79 1.14
N HIS A 266 1.01 -10.35 1.84
CA HIS A 266 0.97 -10.09 3.28
C HIS A 266 1.30 -8.62 3.57
N ASP A 267 0.63 -8.00 4.53
CA ASP A 267 0.86 -6.59 4.93
C ASP A 267 0.82 -5.64 3.71
N ALA A 268 1.91 -4.93 3.37
CA ALA A 268 2.00 -4.12 2.15
C ALA A 268 1.81 -4.92 0.85
N GLY A 269 2.16 -6.20 0.83
CA GLY A 269 1.82 -7.11 -0.26
C GLY A 269 0.31 -7.37 -0.34
N ALA A 270 -0.39 -7.48 0.79
CA ALA A 270 -1.85 -7.61 0.83
C ALA A 270 -2.53 -6.32 0.33
N VAL A 271 -2.00 -5.16 0.71
CA VAL A 271 -2.39 -3.87 0.11
C VAL A 271 -2.21 -3.90 -1.41
N SER A 272 -1.07 -4.41 -1.88
CA SER A 272 -0.77 -4.53 -3.32
C SER A 272 -1.79 -5.41 -4.05
N VAL A 273 -2.22 -6.53 -3.46
CA VAL A 273 -3.29 -7.39 -4.00
C VAL A 273 -4.58 -6.59 -4.20
N GLY A 274 -5.03 -5.87 -3.18
CA GLY A 274 -6.22 -5.02 -3.27
C GLY A 274 -6.10 -3.93 -4.34
N LEU A 275 -4.93 -3.29 -4.44
CA LEU A 275 -4.65 -2.28 -5.47
C LEU A 275 -4.61 -2.86 -6.89
N HIS A 276 -4.05 -4.06 -7.08
CA HIS A 276 -4.08 -4.75 -8.38
C HIS A 276 -5.49 -5.17 -8.79
N MET A 277 -6.35 -5.58 -7.83
CA MET A 277 -7.76 -5.85 -8.12
C MET A 277 -8.52 -4.60 -8.58
N LEU A 278 -8.12 -3.42 -8.09
CA LEU A 278 -8.70 -2.12 -8.44
C LEU A 278 -8.06 -1.45 -9.65
N SER A 279 -6.88 -1.91 -10.07
CA SER A 279 -6.13 -1.29 -11.17
C SER A 279 -6.58 -1.83 -12.53
N PRO A 280 -6.92 -0.97 -13.50
CA PRO A 280 -7.24 -1.42 -14.86
C PRO A 280 -6.04 -2.08 -15.56
N PHE A 281 -4.81 -1.76 -15.15
CA PHE A 281 -3.58 -2.26 -15.77
C PHE A 281 -3.26 -3.71 -15.39
N SER A 282 -3.82 -4.21 -14.30
CA SER A 282 -3.54 -5.56 -13.79
C SER A 282 -4.62 -6.58 -14.16
N LYS A 283 -5.66 -6.13 -14.87
CA LYS A 283 -6.77 -6.96 -15.31
C LYS A 283 -6.27 -8.16 -16.14
N ASN A 284 -6.84 -9.33 -15.88
CA ASN A 284 -6.54 -10.61 -16.55
C ASN A 284 -5.16 -11.21 -16.25
N LEU A 285 -4.34 -10.62 -15.38
CA LEU A 285 -3.05 -11.21 -15.00
C LEU A 285 -3.16 -12.28 -13.90
N PHE A 286 -4.31 -12.36 -13.23
CA PHE A 286 -4.61 -13.30 -12.15
C PHE A 286 -6.12 -13.57 -12.08
N GLN A 287 -6.50 -14.70 -11.46
CA GLN A 287 -7.88 -15.18 -11.38
C GLN A 287 -8.40 -15.28 -9.94
N ALA A 288 -7.55 -15.11 -8.93
CA ALA A 288 -7.93 -14.96 -7.53
C ALA A 288 -6.91 -14.12 -6.76
N GLY A 289 -7.33 -13.52 -5.64
CA GLY A 289 -6.47 -12.74 -4.75
C GLY A 289 -6.56 -13.24 -3.31
N VAL A 290 -5.44 -13.20 -2.59
CA VAL A 290 -5.36 -13.46 -1.15
C VAL A 290 -4.63 -12.31 -0.45
N ALA A 291 -5.25 -11.70 0.55
CA ALA A 291 -4.72 -10.59 1.33
C ALA A 291 -4.64 -10.95 2.82
N MET A 292 -3.42 -11.19 3.30
CA MET A 292 -3.12 -11.57 4.67
C MET A 292 -2.66 -10.34 5.46
N SER A 293 -3.31 -10.01 6.57
CA SER A 293 -2.94 -8.92 7.47
C SER A 293 -2.70 -7.57 6.78
N GLY A 294 -3.51 -7.19 5.79
CA GLY A 294 -3.43 -5.86 5.17
C GLY A 294 -4.60 -5.57 4.24
N ALA A 295 -4.89 -4.28 4.02
CA ALA A 295 -5.97 -3.82 3.15
C ALA A 295 -5.64 -2.49 2.46
N GLU A 296 -6.02 -2.37 1.20
CA GLU A 296 -5.81 -1.18 0.36
C GLU A 296 -6.51 0.09 0.84
N ILE A 297 -7.48 -0.05 1.75
CA ILE A 297 -8.21 1.06 2.37
C ILE A 297 -7.67 1.47 3.74
N SER A 298 -6.69 0.75 4.31
CA SER A 298 -6.05 1.19 5.55
C SER A 298 -5.42 2.57 5.33
N TYR A 299 -5.47 3.44 6.34
CA TYR A 299 -5.05 4.84 6.14
C TYR A 299 -3.59 4.96 5.69
N HIS A 300 -2.76 3.99 6.08
CA HIS A 300 -1.33 3.97 5.80
C HIS A 300 -0.93 3.27 4.51
N SER A 301 -1.91 2.71 3.79
CA SER A 301 -1.71 1.94 2.57
C SER A 301 -1.47 2.81 1.35
N THR A 302 -2.06 4.03 1.31
CA THR A 302 -1.95 4.92 0.15
C THR A 302 -1.87 6.40 0.52
N ILE A 303 -1.28 7.22 -0.36
CA ILE A 303 -1.39 8.68 -0.34
C ILE A 303 -2.54 9.09 -1.26
N GLY A 304 -3.67 9.45 -0.67
CA GLY A 304 -4.86 9.88 -1.41
C GLY A 304 -4.78 11.31 -1.99
N LYS A 305 -3.88 12.15 -1.49
CA LYS A 305 -3.74 13.56 -1.91
C LYS A 305 -2.43 13.77 -2.67
N PRO A 306 -2.45 14.07 -3.98
CA PRO A 306 -1.23 14.27 -4.77
C PRO A 306 -0.29 15.35 -4.21
N ALA A 307 -0.84 16.41 -3.62
CA ALA A 307 -0.06 17.47 -2.97
C ALA A 307 0.82 16.96 -1.81
N LEU A 308 0.40 15.91 -1.10
CA LEU A 308 1.22 15.31 -0.05
C LEU A 308 2.42 14.56 -0.64
N ALA A 309 2.24 13.82 -1.73
CA ALA A 309 3.32 13.16 -2.44
C ALA A 309 4.36 14.19 -2.94
N PHE A 310 3.89 15.27 -3.58
CA PHE A 310 4.75 16.39 -3.99
C PHE A 310 5.55 16.98 -2.83
N ASN A 311 4.90 17.26 -1.70
CA ASN A 311 5.56 17.82 -0.52
C ASN A 311 6.62 16.87 0.04
N ASN A 312 6.36 15.56 0.07
CA ASN A 312 7.33 14.57 0.53
C ASN A 312 8.56 14.52 -0.39
N ALA A 313 8.36 14.60 -1.70
CA ALA A 313 9.46 14.66 -2.65
C ALA A 313 10.31 15.94 -2.51
N MET A 314 9.68 17.10 -2.29
CA MET A 314 10.39 18.36 -2.00
C MET A 314 11.14 18.32 -0.66
N LYS A 315 10.58 17.68 0.37
CA LYS A 315 11.26 17.46 1.64
C LYS A 315 12.50 16.60 1.44
N LEU A 316 12.38 15.47 0.74
CA LEU A 316 13.53 14.64 0.41
C LEU A 316 14.63 15.44 -0.30
N GLY A 317 14.24 16.24 -1.30
CA GLY A 317 15.18 17.15 -1.98
C GLY A 317 15.96 18.03 -1.00
N ARG A 318 15.28 18.69 -0.06
CA ARG A 318 15.94 19.54 0.96
C ARG A 318 16.93 18.76 1.83
N TYR A 319 16.57 17.56 2.29
CA TYR A 319 17.43 16.73 3.12
C TYR A 319 18.63 16.15 2.34
N LEU A 320 18.55 16.10 1.01
CA LEU A 320 19.64 15.74 0.11
C LEU A 320 20.47 16.94 -0.37
N GLY A 321 20.16 18.16 0.09
CA GLY A 321 20.81 19.39 -0.39
C GLY A 321 20.39 19.80 -1.81
N CYS A 322 19.29 19.25 -2.33
CA CYS A 322 18.66 19.62 -3.60
C CYS A 322 17.60 20.71 -3.36
N THR A 323 18.05 21.97 -3.27
CA THR A 323 17.22 23.13 -2.90
C THR A 323 16.97 24.08 -4.07
N GLN A 324 16.95 23.58 -5.29
CA GLN A 324 16.71 24.40 -6.49
C GLN A 324 15.28 24.98 -6.47
N SER A 325 15.09 26.12 -7.14
CA SER A 325 13.81 26.83 -7.18
C SER A 325 12.74 26.11 -8.00
N MET A 326 13.15 25.35 -9.03
CA MET A 326 12.24 24.59 -9.89
C MET A 326 12.20 23.12 -9.47
N ALA A 327 11.00 22.57 -9.28
CA ALA A 327 10.80 21.17 -8.86
C ALA A 327 11.52 20.17 -9.78
N LYS A 328 11.54 20.42 -11.09
CA LYS A 328 12.30 19.59 -12.05
C LYS A 328 13.80 19.55 -11.73
N HIS A 329 14.41 20.68 -11.40
CA HIS A 329 15.83 20.70 -11.03
C HIS A 329 16.10 20.01 -9.68
N VAL A 330 15.13 20.01 -8.78
CA VAL A 330 15.19 19.21 -7.54
C VAL A 330 15.19 17.71 -7.89
N TRP A 331 14.31 17.27 -8.80
CA TRP A 331 14.29 15.89 -9.29
C TRP A 331 15.61 15.47 -9.93
N ASP A 332 16.11 16.29 -10.86
CA ASP A 332 17.38 16.05 -11.56
C ASP A 332 18.53 15.95 -10.55
N CYS A 333 18.51 16.78 -9.50
CA CYS A 333 19.49 16.69 -8.41
C CYS A 333 19.33 15.39 -7.61
N ILE A 334 18.11 14.96 -7.25
CA ILE A 334 17.86 13.69 -6.54
C ILE A 334 18.40 12.50 -7.34
N LEU A 335 18.22 12.50 -8.67
CA LEU A 335 18.73 11.45 -9.57
C LEU A 335 20.26 11.29 -9.50
N THR A 336 21.00 12.36 -9.19
CA THR A 336 22.48 12.30 -9.05
C THR A 336 22.97 11.76 -7.71
N ARG A 337 22.08 11.58 -6.72
CA ARG A 337 22.46 11.12 -5.38
C ARG A 337 22.72 9.62 -5.33
N SER A 338 23.61 9.22 -4.44
CA SER A 338 23.88 7.80 -4.22
C SER A 338 22.69 7.12 -3.54
N THR A 339 22.58 5.80 -3.71
CA THR A 339 21.55 4.98 -3.05
C THR A 339 21.62 5.15 -1.53
N SER A 340 22.83 5.17 -0.96
CA SER A 340 23.07 5.32 0.47
C SER A 340 22.63 6.69 1.00
N ASP A 341 22.94 7.77 0.28
CA ASP A 341 22.54 9.13 0.71
C ASP A 341 21.02 9.25 0.76
N ILE A 342 20.33 8.69 -0.25
CA ILE A 342 18.87 8.66 -0.31
C ILE A 342 18.30 7.87 0.87
N ILE A 343 18.80 6.65 1.13
CA ILE A 343 18.35 5.83 2.27
C ILE A 343 18.57 6.56 3.59
N GLN A 344 19.73 7.19 3.79
CA GLN A 344 20.05 7.92 5.01
C GLN A 344 19.15 9.15 5.19
N ALA A 345 18.94 9.93 4.13
CA ALA A 345 18.08 11.11 4.16
C ALA A 345 16.65 10.74 4.58
N VAL A 346 16.06 9.70 3.99
CA VAL A 346 14.68 9.27 4.30
C VAL A 346 14.49 8.96 5.79
N GLN A 347 15.50 8.39 6.46
CA GLN A 347 15.42 8.07 7.89
C GLN A 347 15.36 9.28 8.81
N THR A 348 15.82 10.44 8.32
CA THR A 348 15.91 11.68 9.10
C THR A 348 14.70 12.61 8.90
N ILE A 349 13.88 12.35 7.88
CA ILE A 349 12.72 13.20 7.57
C ILE A 349 11.59 12.90 8.58
N PRO A 350 11.06 13.90 9.28
CA PRO A 350 9.89 13.71 10.15
C PRO A 350 8.64 13.42 9.32
N VAL A 351 7.90 12.39 9.71
CA VAL A 351 6.63 12.02 9.08
C VAL A 351 5.50 12.83 9.72
N GLU A 352 4.99 13.82 8.98
CA GLU A 352 3.92 14.72 9.46
C GLU A 352 2.52 14.19 9.16
N TYR A 353 2.34 13.56 8.01
CA TYR A 353 1.06 13.02 7.54
C TYR A 353 1.29 11.60 7.07
N ASN A 354 0.30 10.73 7.30
CA ASN A 354 0.41 9.30 7.05
C ASN A 354 1.39 8.59 8.04
N ARG A 355 1.49 7.25 8.00
CA ARG A 355 2.50 6.47 8.77
C ARG A 355 3.86 6.47 8.10
N TYR A 356 3.88 6.54 6.76
CA TYR A 356 5.09 6.47 5.93
C TYR A 356 5.11 7.56 4.85
N LEU A 357 6.31 7.99 4.45
CA LEU A 357 6.49 9.07 3.45
C LEU A 357 6.28 8.60 2.01
N PHE A 358 6.69 7.38 1.70
CA PHE A 358 6.72 6.82 0.34
C PHE A 358 5.98 5.49 0.32
N VAL A 359 4.72 5.55 -0.10
CA VAL A 359 3.78 4.44 -0.29
C VAL A 359 3.02 4.68 -1.59
N PRO A 360 2.24 3.71 -2.12
CA PRO A 360 1.44 3.94 -3.30
C PRO A 360 0.59 5.22 -3.20
N HIS A 361 0.42 5.93 -4.31
CA HIS A 361 -0.33 7.19 -4.34
C HIS A 361 -1.38 7.16 -5.45
N VAL A 362 -2.48 7.89 -5.23
CA VAL A 362 -3.55 8.03 -6.22
C VAL A 362 -3.05 8.92 -7.37
N ASP A 363 -2.73 8.30 -8.50
CA ASP A 363 -2.15 8.93 -9.69
C ASP A 363 -3.18 9.20 -10.81
N GLY A 364 -4.41 8.71 -10.66
CA GLY A 364 -5.46 8.81 -11.67
C GLY A 364 -5.28 7.87 -12.87
N ARG A 365 -4.24 7.03 -12.87
CA ARG A 365 -3.93 6.04 -13.91
C ARG A 365 -3.87 4.64 -13.31
N PHE A 366 -2.76 4.27 -12.67
CA PHE A 366 -2.60 2.95 -12.08
C PHE A 366 -3.57 2.74 -10.92
N ILE A 367 -3.73 3.78 -10.09
CA ILE A 367 -4.72 3.89 -9.02
C ILE A 367 -5.66 5.05 -9.39
N PRO A 368 -6.79 4.78 -10.07
CA PRO A 368 -7.62 5.83 -10.65
C PRO A 368 -8.25 6.80 -9.64
N ALA A 369 -8.56 6.32 -8.44
CA ALA A 369 -9.06 7.12 -7.33
C ALA A 369 -8.73 6.41 -6.01
N HIS A 370 -9.03 7.07 -4.88
CA HIS A 370 -8.88 6.46 -3.57
C HIS A 370 -9.63 5.10 -3.50
N PRO A 371 -9.02 4.00 -3.02
CA PRO A 371 -9.61 2.67 -3.06
C PRO A 371 -11.03 2.57 -2.46
N MET A 372 -11.25 3.23 -1.33
CA MET A 372 -12.59 3.32 -0.71
C MET A 372 -13.63 4.00 -1.61
N VAL A 373 -13.25 5.00 -2.42
CA VAL A 373 -14.15 5.67 -3.37
C VAL A 373 -14.46 4.72 -4.53
N LEU A 374 -13.45 4.02 -5.04
CA LEU A 374 -13.61 3.05 -6.12
C LEU A 374 -14.61 1.96 -5.74
N LEU A 375 -14.39 1.29 -4.60
CA LEU A 375 -15.23 0.20 -4.14
C LEU A 375 -16.67 0.62 -3.80
N ASN A 376 -16.86 1.78 -3.16
CA ASN A 376 -18.20 2.31 -2.88
C ASN A 376 -18.97 2.71 -4.14
N SER A 377 -18.28 2.98 -5.25
CA SER A 377 -18.90 3.39 -6.52
C SER A 377 -19.28 2.21 -7.41
N VAL A 378 -18.87 0.98 -7.06
CA VAL A 378 -19.19 -0.22 -7.84
C VAL A 378 -20.68 -0.58 -7.76
N PRO A 379 -21.32 -0.63 -6.56
CA PRO A 379 -22.73 -1.01 -6.47
C PRO A 379 -23.67 -0.05 -7.24
N THR A 380 -23.27 1.21 -7.39
CA THR A 380 -24.02 2.23 -8.13
C THR A 380 -23.74 2.22 -9.64
N SER A 381 -22.91 1.29 -10.13
CA SER A 381 -22.51 1.14 -11.54
C SER A 381 -21.82 2.37 -12.15
N ILE A 382 -21.35 3.31 -11.33
CA ILE A 382 -20.66 4.53 -11.79
C ILE A 382 -19.24 4.18 -12.25
N ILE A 383 -18.59 3.22 -11.57
CA ILE A 383 -17.25 2.75 -11.88
C ILE A 383 -17.29 1.23 -12.09
N LYS A 384 -16.74 0.74 -13.20
CA LYS A 384 -16.59 -0.70 -13.42
C LYS A 384 -15.47 -1.24 -12.54
N TYR A 385 -15.81 -2.18 -11.66
CA TYR A 385 -14.83 -2.93 -10.88
C TYR A 385 -13.98 -3.80 -11.83
N PRO A 386 -12.67 -3.54 -11.97
CA PRO A 386 -11.88 -4.18 -13.02
C PRO A 386 -11.77 -5.71 -12.87
N SER A 387 -11.74 -6.20 -11.63
CA SER A 387 -11.45 -7.60 -11.29
C SER A 387 -12.37 -8.15 -10.19
N GLY A 388 -13.63 -8.45 -10.55
CA GLY A 388 -14.65 -9.20 -9.81
C GLY A 388 -14.31 -10.65 -9.46
N ILE A 389 -13.15 -10.90 -8.84
CA ILE A 389 -12.60 -12.25 -8.68
C ILE A 389 -12.77 -12.80 -7.24
N PRO A 390 -12.66 -14.13 -7.04
CA PRO A 390 -12.60 -14.71 -5.70
C PRO A 390 -11.48 -14.11 -4.84
N TYR A 391 -11.80 -13.78 -3.60
CA TYR A 391 -10.93 -13.06 -2.67
C TYR A 391 -10.91 -13.75 -1.30
N LEU A 392 -9.73 -14.12 -0.82
CA LEU A 392 -9.54 -14.61 0.55
C LEU A 392 -8.79 -13.54 1.34
N THR A 393 -9.27 -13.20 2.52
CA THR A 393 -8.59 -12.23 3.39
C THR A 393 -8.60 -12.69 4.84
N GLY A 394 -7.69 -12.17 5.65
CA GLY A 394 -7.65 -12.47 7.07
C GLY A 394 -6.56 -11.71 7.79
N PHE A 395 -6.48 -11.92 9.09
CA PHE A 395 -5.50 -11.28 9.96
C PHE A 395 -5.18 -12.18 11.16
N ASN A 396 -4.07 -11.86 11.84
CA ASN A 396 -3.67 -12.52 13.07
C ASN A 396 -4.29 -11.81 14.28
N LYS A 397 -4.54 -12.56 15.36
CA LYS A 397 -5.13 -12.04 16.60
C LYS A 397 -4.42 -10.79 17.15
N GLU A 398 -3.09 -10.74 17.02
CA GLU A 398 -2.24 -9.68 17.58
C GLU A 398 -1.32 -9.08 16.50
N ASP A 399 -1.84 -8.83 15.29
CA ASP A 399 -1.09 -8.16 14.21
C ASP A 399 -0.45 -6.83 14.67
N GLY A 400 -1.14 -6.06 15.52
CA GLY A 400 -0.64 -4.80 16.07
C GLY A 400 0.60 -4.92 16.96
N SER A 401 1.03 -6.15 17.29
CA SER A 401 2.31 -6.38 17.97
C SER A 401 3.50 -5.86 17.15
N GLU A 402 3.39 -5.75 15.82
CA GLU A 402 4.48 -5.24 14.99
C GLU A 402 4.83 -3.77 15.26
N ILE A 403 3.86 -2.97 15.73
CA ILE A 403 4.03 -1.54 16.01
C ILE A 403 5.10 -1.31 17.10
N ILE A 404 5.20 -2.26 18.04
CA ILE A 404 6.17 -2.19 19.13
C ILE A 404 7.61 -2.19 18.58
N PHE A 405 7.86 -2.95 17.51
CA PHE A 405 9.18 -3.09 16.91
C PHE A 405 9.56 -1.93 15.98
N GLU A 406 8.63 -1.04 15.64
CA GLU A 406 8.98 0.19 14.93
C GLU A 406 9.92 1.07 15.76
N ASN A 407 9.68 1.11 17.07
CA ASN A 407 10.50 1.84 18.01
C ASN A 407 11.88 1.19 18.13
N ARG A 408 12.92 1.91 17.71
CA ARG A 408 14.33 1.46 17.72
C ARG A 408 14.79 0.92 19.09
N LEU A 409 14.24 1.45 20.18
CA LEU A 409 14.59 1.06 21.55
C LEU A 409 13.87 -0.21 22.03
N MET A 410 12.85 -0.67 21.31
CA MET A 410 12.00 -1.83 21.66
C MET A 410 12.06 -2.95 20.61
N ARG A 411 13.07 -2.93 19.74
CA ARG A 411 13.24 -3.86 18.61
C ARG A 411 13.64 -5.29 18.99
N ASP A 412 14.15 -5.47 20.20
CA ASP A 412 14.55 -6.79 20.67
C ASP A 412 13.31 -7.60 21.05
N PHE A 413 13.23 -8.83 20.55
CA PHE A 413 12.18 -9.81 20.88
C PHE A 413 12.38 -10.36 22.30
N ASN A 414 12.19 -9.51 23.31
CA ASN A 414 12.32 -9.86 24.70
C ASN A 414 11.01 -9.66 25.48
N ASP A 415 10.87 -10.37 26.59
CA ASP A 415 9.70 -10.25 27.48
C ASP A 415 9.72 -8.94 28.30
N SER A 416 10.84 -8.20 28.29
CA SER A 416 11.07 -6.99 29.08
C SER A 416 10.58 -5.69 28.42
N VAL A 417 9.89 -5.75 27.28
CA VAL A 417 9.28 -4.54 26.68
C VAL A 417 8.17 -4.02 27.60
N ILE A 418 8.40 -2.83 28.16
CA ILE A 418 7.46 -2.10 29.01
C ILE A 418 6.76 -1.04 28.15
N ILE A 419 5.43 -1.06 28.19
CA ILE A 419 4.59 -0.02 27.60
C ILE A 419 3.79 0.58 28.75
N ASP A 420 4.08 1.84 29.07
CA ASP A 420 3.36 2.59 30.09
C ASP A 420 2.25 3.45 29.46
N ARG A 421 1.44 4.08 30.32
CA ARG A 421 0.34 4.93 29.86
C ARG A 421 0.80 6.20 29.13
N GLU A 422 1.98 6.71 29.46
CA GLU A 422 2.52 7.93 28.84
C GLU A 422 2.88 7.65 27.38
N TYR A 423 3.52 6.50 27.12
CA TYR A 423 3.80 6.01 25.78
C TYR A 423 2.51 5.87 24.97
N VAL A 424 1.48 5.20 25.52
CA VAL A 424 0.19 5.03 24.82
C VAL A 424 -0.43 6.39 24.49
N LYS A 425 -0.46 7.32 25.46
CA LYS A 425 -1.01 8.66 25.24
C LYS A 425 -0.27 9.42 24.13
N ASN A 426 1.06 9.40 24.16
CA ASN A 426 1.89 10.05 23.14
C ASN A 426 1.67 9.43 21.76
N TYR A 427 1.55 8.10 21.69
CA TYR A 427 1.26 7.40 20.44
C TYR A 427 -0.12 7.77 19.88
N VAL A 428 -1.17 7.82 20.71
CA VAL A 428 -2.52 8.21 20.26
C VAL A 428 -2.55 9.66 19.77
N LEU A 429 -1.86 10.58 20.45
CA LEU A 429 -1.73 11.97 20.02
C LEU A 429 -1.03 12.07 18.65
N GLU A 430 0.05 11.32 18.47
CA GLU A 430 0.77 11.24 17.19
C GLU A 430 -0.09 10.61 16.10
N TYR A 431 -0.81 9.53 16.40
CA TYR A 431 -1.76 8.89 15.50
C TYR A 431 -2.80 9.90 15.00
N ALA A 432 -3.45 10.63 15.92
CA ALA A 432 -4.47 11.61 15.57
C ALA A 432 -3.90 12.79 14.76
N PHE A 433 -2.66 13.20 15.05
CA PHE A 433 -1.93 14.21 14.28
C PHE A 433 -1.65 13.75 12.84
N ARG A 434 -1.07 12.55 12.66
CA ARG A 434 -0.69 11.99 11.35
C ARG A 434 -1.89 11.68 10.45
N HIS A 435 -3.06 11.39 11.05
CA HIS A 435 -4.33 11.25 10.32
C HIS A 435 -4.95 12.57 9.89
N ASN A 436 -4.35 13.70 10.29
CA ASN A 436 -4.86 15.04 10.03
C ASN A 436 -6.30 15.23 10.56
N TYR A 437 -6.58 14.71 11.76
CA TYR A 437 -7.85 14.93 12.45
C TYR A 437 -7.90 16.33 13.09
N THR A 438 -7.80 17.37 12.27
CA THR A 438 -7.59 18.76 12.73
C THR A 438 -8.79 19.39 13.42
N THR A 439 -10.01 18.95 13.11
CA THR A 439 -11.25 19.61 13.60
C THR A 439 -11.57 19.29 15.05
N ASN A 440 -11.24 18.09 15.53
CA ASN A 440 -11.58 17.63 16.89
C ASN A 440 -10.59 16.57 17.40
N ARG A 441 -9.30 16.92 17.37
CA ARG A 441 -8.22 15.99 17.71
C ARG A 441 -8.31 15.50 19.14
N GLU A 442 -8.67 16.39 20.07
CA GLU A 442 -8.75 16.10 21.49
C GLU A 442 -9.86 15.08 21.77
N ALA A 443 -11.08 15.25 21.23
CA ALA A 443 -12.14 14.26 21.45
C ALA A 443 -11.80 12.90 20.83
N ILE A 444 -11.12 12.87 19.68
CA ILE A 444 -10.66 11.63 19.06
C ILE A 444 -9.63 10.93 19.95
N THR A 445 -8.65 11.69 20.46
CA THR A 445 -7.61 11.16 21.35
C THR A 445 -8.23 10.60 22.62
N GLU A 446 -9.11 11.35 23.28
CA GLU A 446 -9.79 10.92 24.51
C GLU A 446 -10.68 9.70 24.26
N ALA A 447 -11.40 9.63 23.14
CA ALA A 447 -12.21 8.46 22.80
C ALA A 447 -11.38 7.18 22.59
N ILE A 448 -10.21 7.30 21.96
CA ILE A 448 -9.30 6.16 21.77
C ILE A 448 -8.72 5.73 23.13
N ILE A 449 -8.24 6.69 23.93
CA ILE A 449 -7.69 6.41 25.26
C ILE A 449 -8.74 5.75 26.16
N ASP A 450 -9.98 6.24 26.15
CA ASP A 450 -11.08 5.70 26.94
C ASP A 450 -11.37 4.23 26.57
N ARG A 451 -11.47 3.95 25.27
CA ARG A 451 -11.80 2.62 24.77
C ARG A 451 -10.73 1.56 25.06
N TYR A 452 -9.46 1.95 25.01
CA TYR A 452 -8.32 1.03 25.17
C TYR A 452 -7.58 1.19 26.50
N THR A 453 -8.19 1.87 27.49
CA THR A 453 -7.68 1.85 28.86
C THR A 453 -8.27 0.67 29.62
N TYR A 454 -7.41 -0.14 30.24
CA TYR A 454 -7.84 -1.10 31.24
C TYR A 454 -8.17 -0.38 32.56
N TRP A 455 -9.40 0.10 32.68
CA TRP A 455 -9.86 0.89 33.84
C TRP A 455 -9.83 0.19 35.20
N PRO A 456 -9.97 -1.15 35.32
CA PRO A 456 -9.88 -1.81 36.63
C PRO A 456 -8.52 -1.61 37.32
N ASP A 457 -7.43 -1.55 36.55
CA ASP A 457 -6.11 -1.22 37.04
C ASP A 457 -5.30 -0.50 35.96
N THR A 458 -5.31 0.84 36.03
CA THR A 458 -4.58 1.66 35.07
C THR A 458 -3.06 1.58 35.23
N SER A 459 -2.56 0.99 36.32
CA SER A 459 -1.12 0.84 36.59
C SER A 459 -0.54 -0.52 36.18
N ASP A 460 -1.37 -1.49 35.79
CA ASP A 460 -0.91 -2.79 35.30
C ASP A 460 -0.27 -2.67 33.90
N GLU A 461 1.06 -2.61 33.87
CA GLU A 461 1.86 -2.53 32.64
C GLU A 461 1.57 -3.66 31.65
N ARG A 462 1.21 -4.86 32.13
CA ARG A 462 0.87 -5.99 31.24
C ARG A 462 -0.47 -5.77 30.56
N ALA A 463 -1.44 -5.25 31.31
CA ALA A 463 -2.73 -4.87 30.76
C ALA A 463 -2.59 -3.69 29.79
N VAL A 464 -1.80 -2.66 30.14
CA VAL A 464 -1.52 -1.52 29.26
C VAL A 464 -0.90 -1.97 27.94
N ARG A 465 0.12 -2.84 27.98
CA ARG A 465 0.73 -3.42 26.77
C ARG A 465 -0.29 -4.18 25.92
N ARG A 466 -1.11 -5.04 26.54
CA ARG A 466 -2.13 -5.82 25.83
C ARG A 466 -3.17 -4.92 25.16
N GLU A 467 -3.69 -3.92 25.86
CA GLU A 467 -4.68 -3.02 25.25
C GLU A 467 -4.07 -2.11 24.18
N PHE A 468 -2.79 -1.75 24.29
CA PHE A 468 -2.06 -1.08 23.20
C PHE A 468 -1.96 -1.97 21.94
N ILE A 469 -1.67 -3.26 22.09
CA ILE A 469 -1.68 -4.23 20.98
C ILE A 469 -3.09 -4.36 20.41
N HIS A 470 -4.13 -4.42 21.25
CA HIS A 470 -5.52 -4.45 20.77
C HIS A 470 -5.90 -3.19 19.99
N MET A 471 -5.48 -2.02 20.46
CA MET A 471 -5.72 -0.73 19.80
C MET A 471 -5.10 -0.69 18.41
N THR A 472 -3.81 -1.01 18.33
CA THR A 472 -3.07 -1.02 17.06
C THR A 472 -3.59 -2.11 16.12
N THR A 473 -3.89 -3.30 16.62
CA THR A 473 -4.50 -4.38 15.84
C THR A 473 -5.83 -3.94 15.24
N ASP A 474 -6.67 -3.27 16.02
CA ASP A 474 -7.96 -2.79 15.54
C ASP A 474 -7.84 -1.68 14.51
N ALA A 475 -7.02 -0.67 14.78
CA ALA A 475 -6.88 0.52 13.95
C ALA A 475 -6.23 0.22 12.59
N TYR A 476 -5.18 -0.60 12.58
CA TYR A 476 -4.36 -0.84 11.39
C TYR A 476 -4.81 -2.04 10.55
N TYR A 477 -5.44 -3.04 11.18
CA TYR A 477 -5.75 -4.33 10.54
C TYR A 477 -7.24 -4.67 10.61
N VAL A 478 -7.81 -4.92 11.80
CA VAL A 478 -9.17 -5.48 11.92
C VAL A 478 -10.22 -4.57 11.27
N ALA A 479 -10.22 -3.28 11.60
CA ALA A 479 -11.21 -2.34 11.07
C ALA A 479 -11.10 -2.17 9.54
N PRO A 480 -9.93 -1.84 8.95
CA PRO A 480 -9.83 -1.68 7.50
C PRO A 480 -9.96 -2.99 6.73
N ILE A 481 -9.46 -4.13 7.23
CA ILE A 481 -9.63 -5.43 6.54
C ILE A 481 -11.10 -5.85 6.53
N SER A 482 -11.81 -5.68 7.64
CA SER A 482 -13.26 -5.99 7.71
C SER A 482 -14.07 -5.10 6.76
N LEU A 483 -13.71 -3.81 6.66
CA LEU A 483 -14.35 -2.89 5.71
C LEU A 483 -13.99 -3.24 4.26
N SER A 484 -12.74 -3.64 3.97
CA SER A 484 -12.33 -4.08 2.63
C SER A 484 -13.10 -5.35 2.23
N ALA A 485 -13.19 -6.35 3.11
CA ALA A 485 -13.97 -7.56 2.88
C ALA A 485 -15.45 -7.26 2.57
N TYR A 486 -16.06 -6.35 3.34
CA TYR A 486 -17.43 -5.87 3.11
C TYR A 486 -17.59 -5.21 1.74
N LEU A 487 -16.68 -4.30 1.41
CA LEU A 487 -16.74 -3.53 0.17
C LEU A 487 -16.48 -4.38 -1.09
N HIS A 488 -15.51 -5.30 -1.05
CA HIS A 488 -15.28 -6.26 -2.14
C HIS A 488 -16.46 -7.23 -2.32
N SER A 489 -17.07 -7.67 -1.21
CA SER A 489 -18.27 -8.52 -1.26
C SER A 489 -19.46 -7.77 -1.89
N LEU A 490 -19.67 -6.50 -1.54
CA LEU A 490 -20.66 -5.65 -2.20
C LEU A 490 -20.35 -5.36 -3.67
N ALA A 491 -19.07 -5.25 -4.02
CA ALA A 491 -18.62 -5.05 -5.40
C ALA A 491 -18.80 -6.29 -6.29
N GLY A 492 -19.16 -7.44 -5.71
CA GLY A 492 -19.47 -8.68 -6.42
C GLY A 492 -18.41 -9.78 -6.32
N SER A 493 -17.30 -9.55 -5.60
CA SER A 493 -16.30 -10.58 -5.35
C SER A 493 -16.84 -11.63 -4.36
N ARG A 494 -16.52 -12.91 -4.59
CA ARG A 494 -16.78 -13.96 -3.61
C ARG A 494 -15.69 -13.91 -2.54
N VAL A 495 -16.00 -13.35 -1.39
CA VAL A 495 -15.05 -13.11 -0.30
C VAL A 495 -15.09 -14.25 0.72
N PHE A 496 -13.92 -14.69 1.19
CA PHE A 496 -13.77 -15.54 2.38
C PHE A 496 -12.88 -14.83 3.38
N MET A 497 -13.20 -14.96 4.68
CA MET A 497 -12.45 -14.29 5.73
C MET A 497 -11.99 -15.29 6.80
N TYR A 498 -10.77 -15.15 7.32
CA TYR A 498 -10.30 -15.88 8.50
C TYR A 498 -9.72 -14.96 9.57
N VAL A 499 -9.68 -15.45 10.80
CA VAL A 499 -8.91 -14.89 11.92
C VAL A 499 -8.00 -15.98 12.45
N ASN A 500 -6.69 -15.76 12.38
CA ASN A 500 -5.72 -16.70 12.93
C ASN A 500 -5.56 -16.48 14.44
N ASN A 501 -5.93 -17.52 15.19
CA ASN A 501 -5.81 -17.61 16.65
C ASN A 501 -4.87 -18.75 17.07
N TYR A 502 -4.11 -19.33 16.14
CA TYR A 502 -3.16 -20.39 16.43
C TYR A 502 -1.88 -19.86 17.10
N GLU A 503 -1.58 -20.36 18.29
CA GLU A 503 -0.39 -19.99 19.07
C GLU A 503 0.72 -21.04 18.93
N PHE A 504 1.89 -20.62 18.44
CA PHE A 504 3.04 -21.50 18.29
C PHE A 504 3.58 -22.00 19.64
N GLY A 505 3.97 -23.28 19.68
CA GLY A 505 4.56 -23.88 20.88
C GLY A 505 3.61 -23.90 22.08
N ARG A 506 2.29 -23.88 21.85
CA ARG A 506 1.28 -24.01 22.89
C ARG A 506 1.53 -25.29 23.72
N GLY A 507 1.61 -25.14 25.04
CA GLY A 507 1.91 -26.25 25.96
C GLY A 507 3.38 -26.68 26.00
N SER A 508 4.27 -25.98 25.29
CA SER A 508 5.72 -26.18 25.32
C SER A 508 6.43 -25.07 26.10
N ASN A 509 7.50 -25.44 26.81
CA ASN A 509 8.40 -24.49 27.48
C ASN A 509 9.41 -23.83 26.51
N LYS A 510 9.42 -24.23 25.23
CA LYS A 510 10.33 -23.71 24.20
C LYS A 510 9.55 -22.92 23.16
N ARG A 511 9.22 -21.67 23.47
CA ARG A 511 8.59 -20.72 22.55
C ARG A 511 9.65 -19.86 21.89
N PHE A 512 9.53 -19.62 20.59
CA PHE A 512 10.42 -18.71 19.87
C PHE A 512 9.92 -17.26 19.86
N LEU A 513 8.64 -17.06 20.20
CA LEU A 513 8.03 -15.75 20.36
C LEU A 513 7.94 -15.38 21.85
N PRO A 514 8.04 -14.07 22.20
CA PRO A 514 7.75 -13.58 23.54
C PRO A 514 6.34 -13.98 24.00
N ASN A 515 6.17 -14.18 25.31
CA ASN A 515 4.91 -14.70 25.86
C ASN A 515 3.72 -13.75 25.65
N TRP A 516 4.01 -12.46 25.51
CA TRP A 516 3.01 -11.42 25.36
C TRP A 516 2.49 -11.24 23.93
N MET A 517 3.15 -11.81 22.93
CA MET A 517 2.85 -11.61 21.50
C MET A 517 1.92 -12.69 20.92
N THR A 518 1.78 -13.82 21.60
CA THR A 518 0.94 -14.99 21.24
C THR A 518 0.87 -15.30 19.73
N VAL A 519 -0.05 -14.66 18.99
CA VAL A 519 -0.23 -14.76 17.53
C VAL A 519 0.20 -13.47 16.84
N CYS A 520 1.50 -13.41 16.54
CA CYS A 520 2.22 -12.30 15.91
C CYS A 520 1.76 -11.94 14.48
N HIS A 521 2.25 -10.79 13.98
CA HIS A 521 1.93 -10.28 12.64
C HIS A 521 2.32 -11.21 11.47
N ASP A 522 3.43 -11.94 11.59
CA ASP A 522 3.95 -12.84 10.55
C ASP A 522 3.54 -14.31 10.79
N CYS A 523 2.69 -14.59 11.77
CA CYS A 523 2.52 -15.95 12.30
C CYS A 523 1.85 -16.91 11.30
N ASP A 524 0.88 -16.43 10.52
CA ASP A 524 0.28 -17.20 9.43
C ASP A 524 1.23 -17.41 8.25
N LEU A 525 2.21 -16.53 8.02
CA LEU A 525 3.27 -16.76 7.03
C LEU A 525 4.19 -17.93 7.40
N TYR A 526 4.59 -18.06 8.67
CA TYR A 526 5.39 -19.21 9.12
C TYR A 526 4.66 -20.54 8.90
N LEU A 527 3.33 -20.54 9.05
CA LEU A 527 2.47 -21.68 8.74
C LEU A 527 2.38 -21.93 7.22
N LEU A 528 2.14 -20.88 6.43
CA LEU A 528 1.93 -20.95 4.98
C LEU A 528 3.19 -21.39 4.21
N PHE A 529 4.36 -20.86 4.59
CA PHE A 529 5.64 -21.26 3.99
C PHE A 529 6.21 -22.55 4.58
N GLY A 530 5.52 -23.14 5.56
CA GLY A 530 5.84 -24.48 6.04
C GLY A 530 7.10 -24.56 6.89
N PHE A 531 7.43 -23.50 7.64
CA PHE A 531 8.62 -23.47 8.49
C PHE A 531 8.72 -24.69 9.43
N PRO A 532 7.62 -25.21 10.01
CA PRO A 532 7.65 -26.44 10.82
C PRO A 532 8.13 -27.71 10.10
N PHE A 533 8.03 -27.77 8.76
CA PHE A 533 8.48 -28.89 7.92
C PHE A 533 9.78 -28.60 7.18
N MET A 534 10.25 -27.36 7.21
CA MET A 534 11.38 -26.93 6.40
C MET A 534 12.69 -27.55 6.88
N PRO A 535 13.52 -28.10 5.98
CA PRO A 535 14.89 -28.47 6.28
C PRO A 535 15.66 -27.30 6.90
N LYS A 536 16.51 -27.58 7.90
CA LYS A 536 17.22 -26.53 8.65
C LYS A 536 18.12 -25.67 7.77
N ASP A 537 18.76 -26.27 6.78
CA ASP A 537 19.63 -25.61 5.80
C ASP A 537 18.88 -24.63 4.87
N LEU A 538 17.55 -24.74 4.80
CA LEU A 538 16.69 -23.83 4.03
C LEU A 538 15.98 -22.79 4.92
N LEU A 539 16.04 -22.94 6.25
CA LEU A 539 15.49 -21.99 7.19
C LEU A 539 16.45 -20.80 7.38
N PRO A 540 15.94 -19.59 7.65
CA PRO A 540 16.78 -18.51 8.12
C PRO A 540 17.44 -18.91 9.45
N LYS A 541 18.71 -18.49 9.68
CA LYS A 541 19.52 -18.91 10.85
C LYS A 541 18.79 -18.96 12.19
N ARG A 542 18.02 -17.90 12.49
CA ARG A 542 17.33 -17.79 13.79
C ARG A 542 16.24 -18.84 13.95
N PHE A 543 15.73 -19.41 12.87
CA PHE A 543 14.76 -20.49 12.87
C PHE A 543 15.39 -21.89 12.90
N GLU A 544 16.67 -22.05 12.57
CA GLU A 544 17.37 -23.35 12.58
C GLU A 544 17.40 -24.04 13.96
N SER A 545 17.45 -23.22 15.02
CA SER A 545 17.50 -23.68 16.41
C SER A 545 16.11 -23.93 17.02
N ILE A 546 15.04 -23.51 16.35
CA ILE A 546 13.67 -23.65 16.84
C ILE A 546 13.24 -25.11 16.75
N SER A 547 12.61 -25.58 17.82
CA SER A 547 12.03 -26.91 17.89
C SER A 547 10.52 -26.82 17.71
N TRP A 548 10.04 -27.11 16.51
CA TRP A 548 8.61 -27.11 16.19
C TRP A 548 7.90 -28.33 16.80
N THR A 549 6.73 -28.10 17.38
CA THR A 549 5.86 -29.16 17.92
C THR A 549 5.07 -29.84 16.79
N ASP A 550 4.49 -31.01 17.07
CA ASP A 550 3.60 -31.67 16.11
C ASP A 550 2.33 -30.86 15.87
N ALA A 551 1.86 -30.10 16.87
CA ALA A 551 0.76 -29.15 16.68
C ALA A 551 1.11 -28.08 15.63
N ASP A 552 2.34 -27.54 15.66
CA ASP A 552 2.79 -26.53 14.69
C ASP A 552 2.84 -27.10 13.28
N ARG A 553 3.33 -28.34 13.13
CA ARG A 553 3.31 -29.07 11.85
C ARG A 553 1.90 -29.28 11.33
N ASN A 554 0.99 -29.71 12.19
CA ASN A 554 -0.40 -29.97 11.78
C ASN A 554 -1.13 -28.69 11.38
N ALA A 555 -0.96 -27.60 12.14
CA ALA A 555 -1.53 -26.30 11.79
C ALA A 555 -0.98 -25.78 10.44
N SER A 556 0.32 -25.95 10.20
CA SER A 556 0.95 -25.60 8.93
C SER A 556 0.46 -26.46 7.77
N GLN A 557 0.29 -27.77 7.98
CA GLN A 557 -0.29 -28.66 6.99
C GLN A 557 -1.70 -28.19 6.60
N LEU A 558 -2.54 -27.89 7.58
CA LEU A 558 -3.93 -27.51 7.35
C LEU A 558 -4.06 -26.16 6.64
N LEU A 559 -3.29 -25.15 7.06
CA LEU A 559 -3.28 -23.84 6.40
C LEU A 559 -2.78 -23.93 4.95
N THR A 560 -1.71 -24.72 4.70
CA THR A 560 -1.20 -24.91 3.34
C THR A 560 -2.18 -25.68 2.46
N SER A 561 -2.92 -26.65 2.99
CA SER A 561 -4.02 -27.31 2.27
C SER A 561 -5.15 -26.34 1.92
N ILE A 562 -5.55 -25.44 2.83
CA ILE A 562 -6.55 -24.39 2.55
C ILE A 562 -6.11 -23.51 1.38
N PHE A 563 -4.86 -23.04 1.38
CA PHE A 563 -4.33 -22.17 0.33
C PHE A 563 -4.19 -22.92 -1.00
N ARG A 564 -3.81 -24.21 -0.96
CA ARG A 564 -3.84 -25.09 -2.13
C ARG A 564 -5.24 -25.19 -2.73
N GLN A 565 -6.24 -25.48 -1.90
CA GLN A 565 -7.65 -25.57 -2.31
C GLN A 565 -8.14 -24.27 -2.93
N PHE A 566 -7.79 -23.14 -2.31
CA PHE A 566 -8.14 -21.83 -2.86
C PHE A 566 -7.45 -21.55 -4.20
N ALA A 567 -6.18 -21.93 -4.35
CA ALA A 567 -5.46 -21.75 -5.61
C ALA A 567 -6.06 -22.59 -6.75
N MET A 568 -6.45 -23.85 -6.48
CA MET A 568 -7.04 -24.79 -7.45
C MET A 568 -8.51 -24.48 -7.76
N TYR A 569 -9.35 -24.31 -6.73
CA TYR A 569 -10.81 -24.31 -6.86
C TYR A 569 -11.45 -22.96 -6.56
N LYS A 570 -10.64 -21.96 -6.18
CA LYS A 570 -11.09 -20.63 -5.75
C LYS A 570 -12.09 -20.69 -4.59
N ASN A 571 -11.89 -21.71 -3.74
CA ASN A 571 -12.70 -22.03 -2.59
C ASN A 571 -11.75 -22.63 -1.51
N PRO A 572 -11.69 -22.04 -0.30
CA PRO A 572 -10.75 -22.49 0.73
C PRO A 572 -11.22 -23.75 1.48
N ASN A 573 -12.44 -24.23 1.21
CA ASN A 573 -12.98 -25.43 1.84
C ASN A 573 -12.15 -26.68 1.47
N ILE A 574 -11.80 -27.46 2.48
CA ILE A 574 -11.23 -28.80 2.31
C ILE A 574 -12.36 -29.81 1.98
N PRO A 575 -12.10 -30.90 1.25
CA PRO A 575 -13.17 -31.80 0.79
C PRO A 575 -14.05 -32.38 1.91
N THR A 576 -13.48 -32.59 3.10
CA THR A 576 -14.20 -33.10 4.28
C THR A 576 -15.11 -32.08 4.94
N ASP A 577 -14.84 -30.78 4.76
CA ASP A 577 -15.51 -29.70 5.46
C ASP A 577 -15.87 -28.56 4.50
N SER A 578 -17.16 -28.45 4.23
CA SER A 578 -17.76 -27.39 3.41
C SER A 578 -18.37 -26.27 4.27
N SER A 579 -18.00 -26.18 5.55
CA SER A 579 -18.59 -25.23 6.49
C SER A 579 -18.08 -23.80 6.32
N TRP A 580 -16.97 -23.57 5.62
CA TRP A 580 -16.47 -22.21 5.42
C TRP A 580 -17.35 -21.45 4.42
N LEU A 581 -18.31 -20.72 4.97
CA LEU A 581 -19.22 -19.86 4.21
C LEU A 581 -18.51 -18.56 3.80
N ALA A 582 -18.91 -18.04 2.64
CA ALA A 582 -18.41 -16.77 2.16
C ALA A 582 -18.83 -15.61 3.10
N PHE A 583 -17.99 -14.60 3.18
CA PHE A 583 -18.28 -13.34 3.84
C PHE A 583 -19.35 -12.58 3.05
N GLU A 584 -20.54 -12.45 3.64
CA GLU A 584 -21.67 -11.72 3.06
C GLU A 584 -21.91 -10.39 3.80
N PRO A 585 -22.34 -9.31 3.13
CA PRO A 585 -22.53 -7.98 3.74
C PRO A 585 -23.56 -7.90 4.88
N ARG A 586 -24.36 -8.95 5.08
CA ARG A 586 -25.33 -9.05 6.19
C ARG A 586 -24.93 -10.07 7.24
N ARG A 587 -23.98 -10.95 6.93
CA ARG A 587 -23.63 -12.09 7.79
C ARG A 587 -22.23 -12.02 8.34
N HIS A 588 -21.28 -11.44 7.61
CA HIS A 588 -19.90 -11.25 8.07
C HIS A 588 -19.26 -12.53 8.61
N TRP A 589 -19.47 -13.65 7.92
CA TRP A 589 -18.89 -14.94 8.31
C TRP A 589 -17.37 -14.89 8.20
N TYR A 590 -16.69 -15.43 9.22
CA TYR A 590 -15.25 -15.67 9.19
C TYR A 590 -14.95 -17.04 9.81
N LEU A 591 -13.84 -17.65 9.38
CA LEU A 591 -13.29 -18.83 10.02
C LEU A 591 -12.35 -18.42 11.15
N ASN A 592 -12.67 -18.81 12.37
CA ASN A 592 -11.76 -18.73 13.51
C ASN A 592 -10.77 -19.90 13.43
N PHE A 593 -9.59 -19.65 12.86
CA PHE A 593 -8.53 -20.65 12.75
C PHE A 593 -7.83 -20.82 14.10
N ASN A 594 -8.27 -21.81 14.87
CA ASN A 594 -7.73 -22.15 16.19
C ASN A 594 -7.56 -23.66 16.31
N TYR A 595 -6.60 -24.19 15.55
CA TYR A 595 -6.29 -25.60 15.59
C TYR A 595 -5.81 -26.03 16.98
N SER A 596 -6.43 -27.05 17.55
CA SER A 596 -6.18 -27.47 18.95
C SER A 596 -5.90 -28.95 19.16
N LEU A 597 -6.39 -29.88 18.32
CA LEU A 597 -6.14 -31.32 18.47
C LEU A 597 -6.03 -32.08 17.13
N TYR A 598 -5.12 -33.07 17.09
CA TYR A 598 -4.84 -33.94 15.92
C TYR A 598 -6.01 -34.81 15.45
N SER A 599 -6.96 -35.11 16.33
CA SER A 599 -8.17 -35.87 15.98
C SER A 599 -9.08 -35.13 14.99
N ASP A 600 -8.84 -33.85 14.72
CA ASP A 600 -9.68 -32.96 13.89
C ASP A 600 -8.90 -32.32 12.71
N LEU A 601 -7.94 -33.01 12.07
CA LEU A 601 -7.32 -32.54 10.81
C LEU A 601 -8.33 -32.22 9.69
N THR A 602 -9.59 -32.62 9.85
CA THR A 602 -10.71 -32.31 8.95
C THR A 602 -11.48 -31.04 9.31
N LYS A 603 -11.12 -30.33 10.39
CA LYS A 603 -11.82 -29.10 10.83
C LYS A 603 -10.81 -28.01 11.14
N PRO A 604 -10.62 -27.03 10.24
CA PRO A 604 -9.62 -25.97 10.43
C PRO A 604 -9.96 -24.98 11.54
N GLY A 605 -11.21 -24.94 11.99
CA GLY A 605 -11.63 -24.02 13.02
C GLY A 605 -13.15 -23.99 13.19
N THR A 606 -13.62 -22.93 13.83
CA THR A 606 -15.05 -22.66 14.02
C THR A 606 -15.50 -21.54 13.09
N LEU A 607 -16.65 -21.72 12.43
CA LEU A 607 -17.28 -20.64 11.67
C LEU A 607 -18.04 -19.71 12.62
N GLU A 608 -17.66 -18.44 12.62
CA GLU A 608 -18.21 -17.41 13.52
C GLU A 608 -18.61 -16.16 12.70
N ARG A 609 -19.22 -15.18 13.38
CA ARG A 609 -19.72 -13.95 12.76
C ARG A 609 -19.30 -12.72 13.54
N ASP A 610 -19.25 -11.60 12.83
CA ASP A 610 -19.21 -10.26 13.44
C ASP A 610 -17.99 -10.06 14.37
N TYR A 611 -16.80 -10.50 13.91
CA TYR A 611 -15.55 -10.38 14.68
C TYR A 611 -15.29 -8.94 15.12
N ARG A 612 -15.21 -8.72 16.44
CA ARG A 612 -14.93 -7.41 17.07
C ARG A 612 -15.76 -6.25 16.47
N TRP A 613 -17.03 -6.51 16.13
CA TRP A 613 -17.90 -5.55 15.45
C TRP A 613 -17.97 -4.17 16.12
N GLU A 614 -17.89 -4.11 17.46
CA GLU A 614 -17.85 -2.84 18.20
C GLU A 614 -16.61 -2.02 17.84
N SER A 615 -15.42 -2.64 17.82
CA SER A 615 -14.17 -1.97 17.43
C SER A 615 -14.17 -1.60 15.95
N VAL A 616 -14.67 -2.48 15.08
CA VAL A 616 -14.83 -2.19 13.66
C VAL A 616 -15.71 -0.96 13.46
N SER A 617 -16.83 -0.87 14.18
CA SER A 617 -17.73 0.30 14.11
C SER A 617 -17.10 1.56 14.71
N PHE A 618 -16.33 1.42 15.79
CA PHE A 618 -15.63 2.52 16.43
C PHE A 618 -14.66 3.19 15.46
N TRP A 619 -13.81 2.42 14.79
CA TRP A 619 -12.80 2.96 13.89
C TRP A 619 -13.35 3.39 12.53
N ASN A 620 -14.30 2.65 11.96
CA ASN A 620 -14.80 2.95 10.61
C ASN A 620 -15.96 3.95 10.59
N ILE A 621 -16.67 4.16 11.72
CA ILE A 621 -17.86 5.01 11.78
C ILE A 621 -17.68 6.13 12.81
N TYR A 622 -17.43 5.78 14.09
CA TYR A 622 -17.44 6.76 15.17
C TYR A 622 -16.28 7.77 15.06
N ILE A 623 -15.04 7.30 14.90
CA ILE A 623 -13.86 8.17 14.81
C ILE A 623 -13.95 9.13 13.60
N PRO A 624 -14.27 8.68 12.38
CA PRO A 624 -14.49 9.59 11.25
C PRO A 624 -15.63 10.59 11.47
N SER A 625 -16.69 10.21 12.19
CA SER A 625 -17.81 11.12 12.49
C SER A 625 -17.39 12.28 13.41
N LEU A 626 -16.47 12.04 14.36
CA LEU A 626 -15.97 13.09 15.26
C LEU A 626 -15.26 14.23 14.52
N VAL A 627 -14.66 13.94 13.36
CA VAL A 627 -14.02 14.96 12.51
C VAL A 627 -15.05 15.92 11.89
N GLN A 628 -16.28 15.46 11.69
CA GLN A 628 -17.35 16.25 11.08
C GLN A 628 -18.02 17.21 12.07
N TYR A 629 -17.92 16.93 13.37
CA TYR A 629 -18.43 17.81 14.42
C TYR A 629 -17.38 18.87 14.76
N MET A 630 -17.61 20.11 14.30
CA MET A 630 -16.88 21.25 14.84
C MET A 630 -17.29 21.42 16.31
N THR A 631 -16.32 21.41 17.22
CA THR A 631 -16.56 21.86 18.60
C THR A 631 -16.69 23.37 18.59
N THR A 632 -17.83 23.89 18.13
CA THR A 632 -18.17 25.32 18.30
C THR A 632 -18.67 25.54 19.73
N THR A 633 -17.93 25.09 20.73
CA THR A 633 -18.11 25.58 22.10
C THR A 633 -17.19 26.78 22.26
N PHE A 634 -17.57 27.91 21.66
CA PHE A 634 -17.02 29.18 22.10
C PHE A 634 -17.38 29.33 23.58
N PRO A 635 -16.43 29.65 24.48
CA PRO A 635 -16.78 30.00 25.85
C PRO A 635 -17.82 31.14 25.81
N SER A 636 -18.81 31.10 26.70
CA SER A 636 -19.92 32.08 26.73
C SER A 636 -19.44 33.54 26.74
N ILE A 637 -18.23 33.76 27.24
CA ILE A 637 -17.56 35.06 27.30
C ILE A 637 -17.15 35.59 25.92
N GLU A 638 -16.68 34.73 25.00
CA GLU A 638 -16.29 35.14 23.64
C GLU A 638 -17.50 35.47 22.77
N VAL A 639 -18.63 34.78 22.97
CA VAL A 639 -19.88 35.10 22.28
C VAL A 639 -20.37 36.51 22.67
N LYS A 640 -20.24 36.86 23.96
CA LYS A 640 -20.59 38.20 24.44
C LYS A 640 -19.64 39.26 23.87
N ILE A 641 -18.33 39.03 23.94
CA ILE A 641 -17.30 39.95 23.42
C ILE A 641 -17.46 40.14 21.91
N ARG A 642 -17.71 39.09 21.13
CA ARG A 642 -17.93 39.20 19.67
C ARG A 642 -19.19 39.96 19.32
N LYS A 643 -20.29 39.76 20.06
CA LYS A 643 -21.51 40.57 19.87
C LYS A 643 -21.24 42.04 20.15
N GLU A 644 -20.50 42.35 21.22
CA GLU A 644 -20.11 43.73 21.56
C GLU A 644 -19.18 44.33 20.50
N LEU A 645 -18.20 43.59 20.00
CA LEU A 645 -17.28 44.02 18.91
C LEU A 645 -18.02 44.23 17.59
N MET A 646 -18.95 43.36 17.22
CA MET A 646 -19.75 43.50 16.01
C MET A 646 -20.66 44.73 16.10
N MET A 647 -21.30 44.93 17.26
CA MET A 647 -22.10 46.14 17.51
C MET A 647 -21.23 47.41 17.46
N TYR A 648 -20.03 47.37 18.04
CA TYR A 648 -19.08 48.49 17.97
C TYR A 648 -18.67 48.80 16.53
N GLN A 649 -18.31 47.79 15.73
CA GLN A 649 -17.94 47.96 14.31
C GLN A 649 -19.09 48.53 13.47
N VAL A 650 -20.31 48.04 13.66
CA VAL A 650 -21.51 48.56 12.97
C VAL A 650 -21.75 50.02 13.38
N THR A 651 -21.69 50.32 14.67
CA THR A 651 -21.92 51.68 15.19
C THR A 651 -20.86 52.65 14.67
N LEU A 652 -19.59 52.26 14.69
CA LEU A 652 -18.49 53.05 14.13
C LEU A 652 -18.68 53.28 12.63
N GLY A 653 -19.05 52.25 11.88
CA GLY A 653 -19.35 52.36 10.45
C GLY A 653 -20.49 53.36 10.15
N VAL A 654 -21.57 53.31 10.92
CA VAL A 654 -22.69 54.27 10.79
C VAL A 654 -22.24 55.71 11.10
N VAL A 655 -21.45 55.92 12.15
CA VAL A 655 -20.91 57.24 12.50
C VAL A 655 -20.01 57.78 11.39
N VAL A 656 -19.12 56.96 10.84
CA VAL A 656 -18.24 57.35 9.72
C VAL A 656 -19.08 57.72 8.49
N CYS A 657 -20.10 56.93 8.15
CA CYS A 657 -21.00 57.25 7.04
C CYS A 657 -21.74 58.58 7.25
N LEU A 658 -22.25 58.84 8.47
CA LEU A 658 -22.91 60.11 8.79
C LEU A 658 -21.95 61.30 8.69
N LEU A 659 -20.73 61.18 9.19
CA LEU A 659 -19.71 62.23 9.07
C LEU A 659 -19.35 62.51 7.61
N LEU A 660 -19.26 61.49 6.77
CA LEU A 660 -19.03 61.65 5.33
C LEU A 660 -20.21 62.35 4.66
N VAL A 661 -21.46 62.02 5.01
CA VAL A 661 -22.64 62.72 4.49
C VAL A 661 -22.63 64.19 4.90
N ILE A 662 -22.33 64.50 6.16
CA ILE A 662 -22.22 65.88 6.66
C ILE A 662 -21.11 66.63 5.91
N LEU A 663 -19.96 66.00 5.69
CA LEU A 663 -18.85 66.59 4.93
C LEU A 663 -19.28 66.91 3.49
N VAL A 664 -19.97 65.97 2.83
CA VAL A 664 -20.50 66.19 1.47
C VAL A 664 -21.51 67.33 1.44
N LEU A 665 -22.43 67.39 2.41
CA LEU A 665 -23.40 68.48 2.52
C LEU A 665 -22.72 69.84 2.78
N MET A 666 -21.68 69.87 3.62
CA MET A 666 -20.86 71.05 3.88
C MET A 666 -20.13 71.50 2.61
N CYS A 667 -19.56 70.57 1.84
CA CYS A 667 -18.92 70.87 0.56
C CYS A 667 -19.93 71.39 -0.48
N LEU A 668 -21.13 70.80 -0.56
CA LEU A 668 -22.21 71.27 -1.43
C LEU A 668 -22.70 72.67 -1.04
N PHE A 669 -22.85 72.92 0.26
CA PHE A 669 -23.23 74.23 0.77
C PHE A 669 -22.15 75.29 0.49
N ALA A 670 -20.88 74.96 0.71
CA ALA A 670 -19.75 75.82 0.37
C ALA A 670 -19.69 76.08 -1.15
N TYR A 671 -19.95 75.07 -1.98
CA TYR A 671 -20.03 75.21 -3.43
C TYR A 671 -21.15 76.19 -3.83
N GLN A 672 -22.36 76.04 -3.26
CA GLN A 672 -23.48 76.95 -3.55
C GLN A 672 -23.21 78.40 -3.10
N LEU A 673 -22.54 78.60 -1.96
CA LEU A 673 -22.11 79.93 -1.49
C LEU A 673 -21.05 80.54 -2.43
N PHE A 674 -20.12 79.72 -2.94
CA PHE A 674 -19.10 80.17 -3.87
C PHE A 674 -19.69 80.52 -5.26
N GLU A 675 -20.71 79.78 -5.70
CA GLU A 675 -21.41 80.02 -6.97
C GLU A 675 -22.31 81.26 -6.91
N ARG A 676 -22.95 81.53 -5.76
CA ARG A 676 -23.75 82.75 -5.52
C ARG A 676 -22.93 84.01 -5.25
N ASN A 677 -21.59 83.94 -5.36
CA ASN A 677 -20.73 85.09 -5.13
C ASN A 677 -20.97 86.18 -6.21
N PRO A 678 -21.57 87.35 -5.88
CA PRO A 678 -22.06 88.33 -6.86
C PRO A 678 -20.96 88.85 -7.79
N LYS A 679 -19.71 88.86 -7.30
CA LYS A 679 -18.53 89.30 -8.07
C LYS A 679 -18.21 88.38 -9.25
N ARG A 680 -18.58 87.09 -9.19
CA ARG A 680 -18.33 86.12 -10.27
C ARG A 680 -19.40 86.21 -11.36
N ILE A 681 -20.67 86.35 -10.98
CA ILE A 681 -21.79 86.58 -11.91
C ILE A 681 -21.57 87.86 -12.72
N ALA A 682 -21.11 88.94 -12.10
CA ALA A 682 -20.78 90.18 -12.81
C ALA A 682 -19.65 89.99 -13.85
N LYS A 683 -18.61 89.20 -13.52
CA LYS A 683 -17.48 88.93 -14.41
C LYS A 683 -17.87 88.05 -15.60
N GLU A 684 -18.82 87.14 -15.42
CA GLU A 684 -19.30 86.22 -16.45
C GLU A 684 -20.27 86.91 -17.44
N VAL A 685 -21.11 87.83 -16.95
CA VAL A 685 -21.94 88.70 -17.82
C VAL A 685 -21.08 89.62 -18.69
N SER A 686 -20.03 90.23 -18.13
CA SER A 686 -19.07 91.03 -18.91
C SER A 686 -18.33 90.21 -19.97
N ARG A 687 -17.94 88.97 -19.65
CA ARG A 687 -17.25 88.08 -20.60
C ARG A 687 -18.15 87.62 -21.75
N ARG A 688 -19.44 87.36 -21.48
CA ARG A 688 -20.43 87.03 -22.53
C ARG A 688 -20.74 88.21 -23.46
N ARG A 689 -20.76 89.45 -22.95
CA ARG A 689 -20.88 90.65 -23.82
C ARG A 689 -19.66 90.78 -24.75
N LEU A 690 -18.45 90.59 -24.23
CA LEU A 690 -17.23 90.68 -25.04
C LEU A 690 -17.20 89.64 -26.18
N ILE A 691 -17.65 88.40 -25.91
CA ILE A 691 -17.69 87.33 -26.92
C ILE A 691 -18.75 87.61 -28.01
N LEU A 692 -19.89 88.21 -27.65
CA LEU A 692 -20.92 88.58 -28.62
C LEU A 692 -20.48 89.73 -29.55
N ASP A 693 -19.72 90.70 -29.04
CA ASP A 693 -19.18 91.79 -29.86
C ASP A 693 -18.08 91.30 -30.82
N VAL A 694 -17.21 90.39 -30.37
CA VAL A 694 -16.18 89.77 -31.24
C VAL A 694 -16.82 88.92 -32.35
N ASN A 695 -17.87 88.14 -32.04
CA ASN A 695 -18.56 87.34 -33.06
C ASN A 695 -19.34 88.21 -34.08
N ARG A 696 -19.82 89.40 -33.69
CA ARG A 696 -20.42 90.37 -34.64
C ARG A 696 -19.39 91.02 -35.55
N GLN A 697 -18.17 91.24 -35.10
CA GLN A 697 -17.08 91.73 -35.96
C GLN A 697 -16.62 90.66 -36.95
N PHE A 698 -16.50 89.39 -36.53
CA PHE A 698 -16.11 88.30 -37.42
C PHE A 698 -17.17 87.99 -38.50
N SER A 699 -18.47 88.08 -38.22
CA SER A 699 -19.50 87.82 -39.25
C SER A 699 -19.57 88.90 -40.34
N ARG A 700 -19.19 90.15 -40.03
CA ARG A 700 -19.08 91.24 -41.02
C ARG A 700 -17.86 91.12 -41.93
N GLN A 701 -16.77 90.50 -41.47
CA GLN A 701 -15.58 90.29 -42.30
C GLN A 701 -15.71 89.07 -43.24
N SER A 702 -16.49 88.05 -42.87
CA SER A 702 -16.68 86.86 -43.72
C SER A 702 -17.64 87.04 -44.92
N SER A 703 -18.30 88.19 -45.04
CA SER A 703 -19.29 88.45 -46.10
C SER A 703 -18.81 89.39 -47.22
N GLN A 704 -17.53 89.81 -47.22
CA GLN A 704 -16.96 90.69 -48.25
C GLN A 704 -15.88 90.07 -49.16
N GLU A 705 -15.47 88.83 -48.98
CA GLU A 705 -14.48 88.18 -49.85
C GLU A 705 -14.96 86.80 -50.29
N LEU A 706 -15.95 86.73 -51.19
CA LEU A 706 -16.19 85.61 -52.14
C LEU A 706 -17.40 85.91 -53.05
N CYS A 707 -17.36 87.03 -53.77
CA CYS A 707 -18.09 87.29 -55.02
C CYS A 707 -17.60 88.65 -55.57
N LEU A 708 -16.90 88.61 -56.71
CA LEU A 708 -16.64 89.70 -57.67
C LEU A 708 -16.17 91.07 -57.15
#